data_AF-A0A7J5B9X2-F1
#
_entry.id   AF-A0A7J5B9X2-F1
#
_cell.length_a   1.000
_cell.length_b   1.000
_cell.length_c   1.000
_cell.angle_alpha   90.00
_cell.angle_beta   90.00
_cell.angle_gamma   90.00
#
_symmetry.space_group_name_H-M   'P 1'
#
loop_
_entity.id
_entity.type
_entity.pdbx_description
1 polymer ?
#
loop_
_entity_poly.entity_id
_entity_poly.type
_entity_poly.pdbx_seq_one_letter_code
_entity_poly.pdbx_strand_id
1 'polypeptide(L)'
;MKTFKKIIKSPIFIVLIALIAIGIGFSFFTAQGSSEVTTQEGLELLQDKKAKEVTITDGDNRVNMVLTEADEKYGENVYFYFVDARADQVVDAVDAADPADGFNDEVPGPNWLSTALSLLLPLMLIGFFVWIMFSSMQGGGAGGAMKFAKSKAKLVSKEDPQVTFADVAGSNEALEELAEIKEFLKEPAKFQAVGARIPKGVLLYGPPGTGKTLLARAVAGEAAVPFYSISGSDFVEMFVGVGASRVRDLFEQAKQNAPAIIFIDEIDAVGRQRGVGMGGGNDEREQTLNQLLVEMDGFDATTNVILIAATNRPDVLDPALLRPGRFDRQIGVDAPDLLGRAEILAVHAKGKPLAADVNLQSVARKTPGFTGADLANVLNEAALLTARMNAQIIDARAIDEAIDRVIAGPQRRSRVMNDQEKLITAYHEGGHAVAAAALNHTDPVTKITILPRGRALGYTMVVPLEDKYSVTRNELLDQLTYAMGGRIAEEIVFHDPTTGASNDIEKATKTARKMITEYGMSNTVGAIKLGDGEGESPYAQSHGAPYSDGTASVIDREVQQLLENALQEAWIILNRNRHILDSLAAELLEKETLGHERLDEIFANIEKLPPREQWLSSPERPVSDKPPVQLKPHLPVDELGRGSGHFGGGSANNTRAE
;
A
#
# COMPACT_ATOMS: atom_id res chain seq x y z
N MET A 1 28.50 -32.12 8.92
CA MET A 1 28.25 -33.55 8.53
C MET A 1 26.93 -34.15 9.03
N LYS A 2 26.45 -33.88 10.26
CA LYS A 2 25.20 -34.51 10.77
C LYS A 2 23.92 -34.08 10.02
N THR A 3 23.84 -32.82 9.58
CA THR A 3 22.69 -32.27 8.83
C THR A 3 22.58 -32.85 7.42
N PHE A 4 23.72 -33.01 6.73
CA PHE A 4 23.78 -33.58 5.39
C PHE A 4 23.37 -35.06 5.36
N LYS A 5 23.82 -35.86 6.34
CA LYS A 5 23.37 -37.26 6.51
C LYS A 5 21.87 -37.37 6.82
N LYS A 6 21.25 -36.34 7.43
CA LYS A 6 19.82 -36.31 7.73
C LYS A 6 18.99 -35.95 6.49
N ILE A 7 19.51 -35.07 5.64
CA ILE A 7 18.91 -34.70 4.34
C ILE A 7 19.00 -35.87 3.36
N ILE A 8 20.14 -36.57 3.28
CA ILE A 8 20.31 -37.74 2.41
C ILE A 8 19.38 -38.91 2.82
N LYS A 9 19.08 -39.05 4.11
CA LYS A 9 18.13 -40.04 4.63
C LYS A 9 16.68 -39.56 4.64
N SER A 10 16.42 -38.34 4.18
CA SER A 10 15.05 -37.84 4.06
C SER A 10 14.34 -38.59 2.93
N PRO A 11 13.12 -39.09 3.14
CA PRO A 11 12.35 -39.78 2.11
C PRO A 11 12.16 -38.91 0.86
N ILE A 12 12.11 -37.58 1.02
CA ILE A 12 11.98 -36.62 -0.09
C ILE A 12 13.21 -36.66 -1.02
N PHE A 13 14.42 -36.78 -0.45
CA PHE A 13 15.65 -36.77 -1.23
C PHE A 13 15.83 -38.07 -2.04
N ILE A 14 15.40 -39.20 -1.47
CA ILE A 14 15.43 -40.49 -2.15
C ILE A 14 14.42 -40.51 -3.32
N VAL A 15 13.23 -39.95 -3.13
CA VAL A 15 12.23 -39.81 -4.19
C VAL A 15 12.72 -38.89 -5.32
N LEU A 16 13.40 -37.78 -4.99
CA LEU A 16 13.97 -36.87 -5.97
C LEU A 16 15.02 -37.57 -6.85
N ILE A 17 15.91 -38.37 -6.25
CA ILE A 17 16.92 -39.13 -7.00
C ILE A 17 16.26 -40.20 -7.88
N ALA A 18 15.23 -40.89 -7.38
CA ALA A 18 14.50 -41.87 -8.16
C ALA A 18 13.81 -41.24 -9.39
N LEU A 19 13.20 -40.06 -9.23
CA LEU A 19 12.59 -39.31 -10.33
C LEU A 19 13.63 -38.85 -11.36
N ILE A 20 14.80 -38.38 -10.91
CA ILE A 20 15.90 -38.01 -11.81
C ILE A 20 16.43 -39.22 -12.57
N ALA A 21 16.60 -40.36 -11.90
CA ALA A 21 17.05 -41.61 -12.53
C ALA A 21 16.03 -42.14 -13.55
N ILE A 22 14.73 -42.04 -13.25
CA ILE A 22 13.66 -42.39 -14.20
C ILE A 22 13.66 -41.41 -15.38
N GLY A 23 13.81 -40.10 -15.15
CA GLY A 23 13.89 -39.10 -16.21
C GLY A 23 15.09 -39.32 -17.15
N ILE A 24 16.26 -39.66 -16.59
CA ILE A 24 17.44 -40.01 -17.38
C ILE A 24 17.24 -41.33 -18.13
N GLY A 25 16.61 -42.34 -17.50
CA GLY A 25 16.28 -43.61 -18.14
C GLY A 25 15.30 -43.44 -19.31
N PHE A 26 14.31 -42.55 -19.17
CA PHE A 26 13.35 -42.24 -20.23
C PHE A 26 13.99 -41.48 -21.39
N SER A 27 14.94 -40.56 -21.09
CA SER A 27 15.72 -39.83 -22.09
C SER A 27 16.63 -40.74 -22.93
N PHE A 28 17.13 -41.85 -22.36
CA PHE A 28 17.90 -42.84 -23.12
C PHE A 28 17.02 -43.73 -24.01
N PHE A 29 15.74 -43.90 -23.66
CA PHE A 29 14.80 -44.72 -24.44
C PHE A 29 14.20 -44.00 -25.65
N THR A 30 14.23 -42.66 -25.66
CA THR A 30 13.70 -41.81 -26.74
C THR A 30 14.76 -41.35 -27.75
N ALA A 31 16.05 -41.64 -27.49
CA ALA A 31 17.14 -41.31 -28.39
C ALA A 31 17.31 -42.39 -29.49
N GLN A 32 16.37 -42.48 -30.44
CA GLN A 32 16.61 -43.16 -31.72
C GLN A 32 16.62 -42.14 -32.86
N GLY A 33 17.78 -42.06 -33.53
CA GLY A 33 18.16 -41.05 -34.53
C GLY A 33 17.30 -41.02 -35.80
N SER A 34 16.27 -40.20 -35.77
CA SER A 34 15.59 -39.68 -36.96
C SER A 34 15.50 -38.16 -36.82
N SER A 35 15.73 -37.41 -37.90
CA SER A 35 15.68 -35.94 -37.87
C SER A 35 14.36 -35.44 -38.46
N GLU A 36 13.74 -34.50 -37.75
CA GLU A 36 12.52 -33.84 -38.20
C GLU A 36 12.83 -32.78 -39.27
N VAL A 37 12.11 -32.83 -40.39
CA VAL A 37 12.07 -31.77 -41.40
C VAL A 37 10.70 -31.13 -41.45
N THR A 38 10.62 -29.91 -41.97
CA THR A 38 9.33 -29.23 -42.12
C THR A 38 8.46 -29.93 -43.17
N THR A 39 7.14 -29.82 -43.05
CA THR A 39 6.19 -30.42 -44.02
C THR A 39 6.46 -29.96 -45.46
N GLN A 40 6.92 -28.72 -45.65
CA GLN A 40 7.29 -28.20 -46.96
C GLN A 40 8.54 -28.90 -47.51
N GLU A 41 9.63 -28.95 -46.74
CA GLU A 41 10.86 -29.63 -47.14
C GLU A 41 10.61 -31.13 -47.38
N GLY A 42 9.75 -31.76 -46.58
CA GLY A 42 9.34 -33.16 -46.76
C GLY A 42 8.61 -33.41 -48.08
N LEU A 43 7.68 -32.52 -48.47
CA LEU A 43 6.99 -32.58 -49.76
C LEU A 43 7.91 -32.28 -50.94
N GLU A 44 8.87 -31.36 -50.79
CA GLU A 44 9.89 -31.08 -51.81
C GLU A 44 10.81 -32.28 -52.04
N LEU A 45 11.23 -32.98 -50.98
CA LEU A 45 12.05 -34.19 -51.06
C LEU A 45 11.32 -35.35 -51.77
N LEU A 46 10.00 -35.45 -51.61
CA LEU A 46 9.14 -36.39 -52.35
C LEU A 46 9.03 -36.00 -53.83
N GLN A 47 8.82 -34.72 -54.14
CA GLN A 47 8.77 -34.23 -55.52
C GLN A 47 10.09 -34.41 -56.28
N ASP A 48 11.22 -34.26 -55.59
CA ASP A 48 12.57 -34.45 -56.14
C ASP A 48 12.93 -35.94 -56.39
N LYS A 49 12.05 -36.89 -56.06
CA LYS A 49 12.25 -38.35 -56.16
C LYS A 49 13.48 -38.88 -55.40
N LYS A 50 13.80 -38.26 -54.27
CA LYS A 50 14.93 -38.64 -53.40
C LYS A 50 14.54 -39.63 -52.29
N ALA A 51 13.29 -40.07 -52.26
CA ALA A 51 12.81 -41.06 -51.30
C ALA A 51 12.99 -42.49 -51.86
N LYS A 52 13.67 -43.33 -51.08
CA LYS A 52 13.89 -44.75 -51.36
C LYS A 52 12.74 -45.61 -50.83
N GLU A 53 12.31 -45.32 -49.61
CA GLU A 53 11.20 -45.99 -48.92
C GLU A 53 10.41 -44.92 -48.17
N VAL A 54 9.08 -45.00 -48.25
CA VAL A 54 8.16 -44.08 -47.57
C VAL A 54 7.19 -44.89 -46.73
N THR A 55 7.13 -44.58 -45.43
CA THR A 55 6.20 -45.21 -44.49
C THR A 55 5.29 -44.15 -43.90
N ILE A 56 3.98 -44.26 -44.14
CA ILE A 56 2.98 -43.38 -43.54
C ILE A 56 2.49 -44.05 -42.26
N THR A 57 2.62 -43.36 -41.13
CA THR A 57 2.19 -43.88 -39.82
C THR A 57 0.83 -43.29 -39.45
N ASP A 58 -0.19 -44.15 -39.39
CA ASP A 58 -1.56 -43.77 -39.03
C ASP A 58 -1.66 -43.49 -37.51
N GLY A 59 -2.37 -42.42 -37.13
CA GLY A 59 -2.57 -41.97 -35.74
C GLY A 59 -1.69 -40.80 -35.29
N ASP A 60 -0.45 -40.70 -35.77
CA ASP A 60 0.48 -39.60 -35.46
C ASP A 60 0.66 -38.60 -36.62
N ASN A 61 -0.03 -38.82 -37.76
CA ASN A 61 0.07 -38.02 -38.99
C ASN A 61 1.53 -37.73 -39.40
N ARG A 62 2.33 -38.79 -39.42
CA ARG A 62 3.76 -38.73 -39.65
C ARG A 62 4.14 -39.55 -40.87
N VAL A 63 4.95 -38.96 -41.75
CA VAL A 63 5.58 -39.69 -42.85
C VAL A 63 7.05 -39.86 -42.52
N ASN A 64 7.51 -41.10 -42.48
CA ASN A 64 8.92 -41.45 -42.38
C ASN A 64 9.44 -41.77 -43.77
N MET A 65 10.63 -41.27 -44.09
CA MET A 65 11.27 -41.47 -45.38
C MET A 65 12.73 -41.87 -45.19
N VAL A 66 13.16 -42.87 -45.94
CA VAL A 66 14.58 -43.19 -46.12
C VAL A 66 15.02 -42.57 -47.44
N LEU A 67 16.03 -41.70 -47.43
CA LEU A 67 16.51 -41.04 -48.63
C LEU A 67 17.49 -41.94 -49.42
N THR A 68 17.51 -41.85 -50.75
CA THR A 68 18.41 -42.62 -51.62
C THR A 68 19.88 -42.21 -51.46
N GLU A 69 20.13 -40.95 -51.12
CA GLU A 69 21.44 -40.42 -50.72
C GLU A 69 21.27 -39.64 -49.40
N ALA A 70 22.20 -39.80 -48.46
CA ALA A 70 22.14 -39.13 -47.17
C ALA A 70 22.31 -37.62 -47.35
N ASP A 71 21.34 -36.84 -46.89
CA ASP A 71 21.41 -35.38 -46.91
C ASP A 71 22.44 -34.88 -45.87
N GLU A 72 23.28 -33.90 -46.22
CA GLU A 72 24.33 -33.37 -45.31
C GLU A 72 23.76 -32.80 -44.00
N LYS A 73 22.49 -32.39 -43.98
CA LYS A 73 21.85 -31.73 -42.83
C LYS A 73 20.96 -32.66 -42.00
N TYR A 74 20.33 -33.64 -42.63
CA TYR A 74 19.28 -34.46 -42.02
C TYR A 74 19.61 -35.98 -42.03
N GLY A 75 20.69 -36.39 -42.67
CA GLY A 75 21.08 -37.80 -42.73
C GLY A 75 20.16 -38.65 -43.60
N GLU A 76 20.17 -39.97 -43.39
CA GLU A 76 19.49 -40.95 -44.26
C GLU A 76 18.01 -41.14 -43.90
N ASN A 77 17.63 -40.92 -42.63
CA ASN A 77 16.27 -41.16 -42.13
C ASN A 77 15.63 -39.85 -41.69
N VAL A 78 14.62 -39.44 -42.44
CA VAL A 78 13.94 -38.15 -42.26
C VAL A 78 12.46 -38.38 -42.01
N TYR A 79 11.85 -37.54 -41.19
CA TYR A 79 10.40 -37.56 -41.01
C TYR A 79 9.80 -36.17 -40.97
N PHE A 80 8.53 -36.05 -41.36
CA PHE A 80 7.75 -34.83 -41.19
C PHE A 80 6.33 -35.15 -40.74
N TYR A 81 5.74 -34.18 -40.05
CA TYR A 81 4.34 -34.23 -39.66
C TYR A 81 3.46 -33.53 -40.68
N PHE A 82 2.26 -34.04 -40.88
CA PHE A 82 1.19 -33.39 -41.64
C PHE A 82 -0.08 -33.29 -40.79
N VAL A 83 -1.06 -32.55 -41.29
CA VAL A 83 -2.38 -32.42 -40.68
C VAL A 83 -3.40 -33.14 -41.54
N ASP A 84 -4.47 -33.68 -40.95
CA ASP A 84 -5.51 -34.45 -41.66
C ASP A 84 -6.03 -33.72 -42.91
N ALA A 85 -6.19 -32.39 -42.83
CA ALA A 85 -6.66 -31.57 -43.95
C ALA A 85 -5.72 -31.54 -45.17
N ARG A 86 -4.47 -32.01 -45.03
CA ARG A 86 -3.48 -32.16 -46.10
C ARG A 86 -3.15 -33.63 -46.40
N ALA A 87 -3.86 -34.58 -45.79
CA ALA A 87 -3.63 -36.02 -46.00
C ALA A 87 -3.69 -36.38 -47.49
N ASP A 88 -4.73 -35.94 -48.20
CA ASP A 88 -4.88 -36.19 -49.64
C ASP A 88 -3.69 -35.67 -50.46
N GLN A 89 -3.17 -34.48 -50.13
CA GLN A 89 -2.02 -33.89 -50.82
C GLN A 89 -0.71 -34.64 -50.54
N VAL A 90 -0.57 -35.22 -49.36
CA VAL A 90 0.61 -36.01 -48.98
C VAL A 90 0.55 -37.38 -49.64
N VAL A 91 -0.62 -38.02 -49.66
CA VAL A 91 -0.84 -39.29 -50.37
C VAL A 91 -0.57 -39.12 -51.86
N ASP A 92 -1.14 -38.08 -52.50
CA ASP A 92 -0.89 -37.76 -53.90
C ASP A 92 0.62 -37.53 -54.18
N ALA A 93 1.33 -36.88 -53.25
CA ALA A 93 2.76 -36.61 -53.39
C ALA A 93 3.63 -37.87 -53.24
N VAL A 94 3.24 -38.81 -52.38
CA VAL A 94 3.92 -40.11 -52.22
C VAL A 94 3.67 -41.01 -53.44
N ASP A 95 2.43 -41.05 -53.93
CA ASP A 95 2.06 -41.78 -55.15
C ASP A 95 2.79 -41.23 -56.40
N ALA A 96 2.95 -39.91 -56.50
CA ALA A 96 3.67 -39.27 -57.60
C ALA A 96 5.20 -39.47 -57.54
N ALA A 97 5.76 -39.66 -56.35
CA ALA A 97 7.19 -39.85 -56.14
C ALA A 97 7.70 -41.21 -56.65
N ASP A 98 6.85 -42.26 -56.60
CA ASP A 98 7.14 -43.64 -57.03
C ASP A 98 8.46 -44.19 -56.42
N PRO A 99 8.53 -44.36 -55.09
CA PRO A 99 9.75 -44.76 -54.38
C PRO A 99 10.21 -46.17 -54.77
N ALA A 100 11.53 -46.34 -54.90
CA ALA A 100 12.15 -47.54 -55.49
C ALA A 100 11.86 -48.86 -54.75
N ASP A 101 11.70 -48.81 -53.42
CA ASP A 101 11.37 -49.98 -52.58
C ASP A 101 9.89 -50.03 -52.16
N GLY A 102 9.04 -49.14 -52.71
CA GLY A 102 7.61 -49.04 -52.44
C GLY A 102 7.24 -48.12 -51.27
N PHE A 103 5.92 -48.01 -51.02
CA PHE A 103 5.37 -47.33 -49.83
C PHE A 103 4.54 -48.29 -48.98
N ASN A 104 4.52 -48.09 -47.66
CA ASN A 104 3.77 -48.92 -46.72
C ASN A 104 3.04 -48.06 -45.68
N ASP A 105 1.84 -48.47 -45.29
CA ASP A 105 1.06 -47.82 -44.24
C ASP A 105 1.17 -48.63 -42.94
N GLU A 106 1.80 -48.05 -41.92
CA GLU A 106 1.93 -48.69 -40.61
C GLU A 106 0.89 -48.10 -39.65
N VAL A 107 0.05 -48.99 -39.08
CA VAL A 107 -0.80 -48.64 -37.94
C VAL A 107 -0.07 -49.10 -36.67
N PRO A 108 0.46 -48.20 -35.82
CA PRO A 108 1.18 -48.59 -34.62
C PRO A 108 0.24 -49.34 -33.67
N GLY A 109 0.42 -50.66 -33.57
CA GLY A 109 -0.25 -51.44 -32.54
C GLY A 109 0.31 -51.09 -31.16
N PRO A 110 -0.53 -50.94 -30.10
CA PRO A 110 -0.05 -50.64 -28.77
C PRO A 110 0.87 -51.76 -28.28
N ASN A 111 2.14 -51.42 -28.05
CA ASN A 111 3.15 -52.36 -27.59
C ASN A 111 2.84 -52.73 -26.14
N TRP A 112 2.26 -53.92 -25.90
CA TRP A 112 1.66 -54.30 -24.61
C TRP A 112 2.58 -54.12 -23.39
N LEU A 113 3.89 -54.29 -23.59
CA LEU A 113 4.90 -54.10 -22.55
C LEU A 113 5.07 -52.62 -22.17
N SER A 114 5.02 -51.72 -23.16
CA SER A 114 5.09 -50.27 -22.94
C SER A 114 3.84 -49.74 -22.24
N THR A 115 2.67 -50.24 -22.61
CA THR A 115 1.38 -49.90 -21.97
C THR A 115 1.30 -50.45 -20.55
N ALA A 116 1.79 -51.69 -20.32
CA ALA A 116 1.85 -52.26 -18.98
C ALA A 116 2.81 -51.48 -18.08
N LEU A 117 3.99 -51.08 -18.58
CA LEU A 117 4.98 -50.34 -17.80
C LEU A 117 4.52 -48.90 -17.52
N SER A 118 3.88 -48.21 -18.47
CA SER A 118 3.33 -46.87 -18.25
C SER A 118 2.18 -46.84 -17.25
N LEU A 119 1.42 -47.94 -17.11
CA LEU A 119 0.34 -48.07 -16.12
C LEU A 119 0.83 -48.59 -14.76
N LEU A 120 1.79 -49.52 -14.73
CA LEU A 120 2.31 -50.11 -13.49
C LEU A 120 3.29 -49.21 -12.76
N LEU A 121 4.10 -48.41 -13.47
CA LEU A 121 5.10 -47.55 -12.83
C LEU A 121 4.45 -46.47 -11.94
N PRO A 122 3.39 -45.75 -12.36
CA PRO A 122 2.67 -44.81 -11.48
C PRO A 122 2.01 -45.51 -10.28
N LEU A 123 1.41 -46.68 -10.49
CA LEU A 123 0.78 -47.45 -9.41
C LEU A 123 1.79 -47.95 -8.38
N MET A 124 2.97 -48.39 -8.82
CA MET A 124 4.10 -48.76 -7.94
C MET A 124 4.63 -47.56 -7.15
N LEU A 125 4.75 -46.39 -7.78
CA LEU A 125 5.18 -45.17 -7.10
C LEU A 125 4.15 -44.72 -6.06
N ILE A 126 2.86 -44.77 -6.39
CA ILE A 126 1.77 -44.47 -5.45
C ILE A 126 1.77 -45.48 -4.30
N GLY A 127 1.89 -46.79 -4.60
CA GLY A 127 1.97 -47.84 -3.58
C GLY A 127 3.18 -47.69 -2.65
N PHE A 128 4.34 -47.35 -3.20
CA PHE A 128 5.56 -47.08 -2.43
C PHE A 128 5.42 -45.82 -1.56
N PHE A 129 4.77 -44.76 -2.08
CA PHE A 129 4.51 -43.53 -1.34
C PHE A 129 3.50 -43.78 -0.20
N VAL A 130 2.46 -44.55 -0.45
CA VAL A 130 1.48 -45.00 0.54
C VAL A 130 2.16 -45.86 1.62
N TRP A 131 3.08 -46.75 1.25
CA TRP A 131 3.85 -47.55 2.20
C TRP A 131 4.77 -46.69 3.08
N ILE A 132 5.46 -45.69 2.52
CA ILE A 132 6.23 -44.70 3.31
C ILE A 132 5.31 -43.92 4.25
N MET A 133 4.13 -43.49 3.78
CA MET A 133 3.18 -42.74 4.60
C MET A 133 2.66 -43.58 5.77
N PHE A 134 2.26 -44.83 5.55
CA PHE A 134 1.82 -45.75 6.60
C PHE A 134 2.95 -46.14 7.56
N SER A 135 4.18 -46.33 7.07
CA SER A 135 5.34 -46.62 7.93
C SER A 135 5.73 -45.42 8.82
N SER A 136 5.45 -44.18 8.37
CA SER A 136 5.63 -42.97 9.18
C SER A 136 4.52 -42.76 10.21
N MET A 137 3.34 -43.35 9.99
CA MET A 137 2.17 -43.24 10.88
C MET A 137 2.26 -44.20 12.08
N GLN A 138 3.00 -45.31 11.95
CA GLN A 138 3.15 -46.30 13.03
C GLN A 138 4.29 -45.98 14.02
N GLY A 139 5.08 -44.93 13.76
CA GLY A 139 6.26 -44.54 14.55
C GLY A 139 6.18 -43.22 15.34
N GLY A 140 5.04 -42.52 15.34
CA GLY A 140 4.89 -41.24 16.04
C GLY A 140 3.44 -40.85 16.24
N GLY A 141 2.90 -41.14 17.42
CA GLY A 141 1.48 -40.97 17.75
C GLY A 141 0.96 -39.54 17.63
N ALA A 142 -0.32 -39.42 17.27
CA ALA A 142 -1.38 -38.44 17.60
C ALA A 142 -1.08 -36.94 17.89
N GLY A 143 0.16 -36.46 17.85
CA GLY A 143 0.57 -35.10 18.22
C GLY A 143 0.84 -34.17 17.04
N GLY A 144 0.79 -34.66 15.80
CA GLY A 144 0.98 -33.85 14.60
C GLY A 144 -0.18 -32.88 14.35
N ALA A 145 -1.41 -33.36 14.45
CA ALA A 145 -2.61 -32.55 14.25
C ALA A 145 -2.83 -31.50 15.36
N MET A 146 -2.48 -31.82 16.62
CA MET A 146 -2.61 -30.92 17.77
C MET A 146 -1.66 -29.71 17.74
N LYS A 147 -0.57 -29.75 16.96
CA LYS A 147 0.33 -28.59 16.82
C LYS A 147 -0.22 -27.49 15.91
N PHE A 148 -1.20 -27.79 15.05
CA PHE A 148 -1.83 -26.80 14.16
C PHE A 148 -2.88 -25.94 14.88
N ALA A 149 -3.43 -26.43 16.00
CA ALA A 149 -4.52 -25.80 16.75
C ALA A 149 -4.05 -24.77 17.81
N LYS A 150 -2.75 -24.75 18.17
CA LYS A 150 -2.22 -23.81 19.17
C LYS A 150 -2.04 -22.41 18.58
N SER A 151 -2.40 -21.40 19.37
CA SER A 151 -2.17 -19.99 19.07
C SER A 151 -0.67 -19.70 18.93
N LYS A 152 -0.31 -18.93 17.90
CA LYS A 152 1.04 -18.42 17.68
C LYS A 152 1.28 -17.06 18.37
N ALA A 153 0.33 -16.58 19.18
CA ALA A 153 0.42 -15.29 19.83
C ALA A 153 1.71 -15.18 20.63
N LYS A 154 2.45 -14.10 20.39
CA LYS A 154 3.72 -13.84 21.09
C LYS A 154 3.38 -13.27 22.46
N LEU A 155 3.63 -14.04 23.51
CA LEU A 155 3.55 -13.55 24.89
C LEU A 155 4.73 -12.62 25.13
N VAL A 156 4.46 -11.33 25.27
CA VAL A 156 5.42 -10.36 25.80
C VAL A 156 5.32 -10.47 27.32
N SER A 157 6.32 -11.10 27.93
CA SER A 157 6.34 -11.29 29.38
C SER A 157 6.63 -9.96 30.08
N LYS A 158 6.39 -9.89 31.39
CA LYS A 158 6.70 -8.69 32.20
C LYS A 158 8.17 -8.24 32.14
N GLU A 159 9.07 -9.07 31.60
CA GLU A 159 10.53 -8.90 31.60
C GLU A 159 11.08 -8.23 30.32
N ASP A 160 10.28 -8.07 29.26
CA ASP A 160 10.70 -7.31 28.07
C ASP A 160 10.71 -5.79 28.38
N PRO A 161 11.58 -4.98 27.73
CA PRO A 161 11.59 -3.53 27.91
C PRO A 161 10.20 -2.94 27.62
N GLN A 162 9.55 -2.46 28.69
CA GLN A 162 8.19 -1.95 28.67
C GLN A 162 8.18 -0.57 28.02
N VAL A 163 7.49 -0.44 26.88
CA VAL A 163 7.10 0.87 26.35
C VAL A 163 6.12 1.50 27.34
N THR A 164 6.28 2.79 27.62
CA THR A 164 5.41 3.53 28.57
C THR A 164 4.73 4.70 27.87
N PHE A 165 3.82 5.41 28.55
CA PHE A 165 3.21 6.61 27.97
C PHE A 165 4.23 7.72 27.67
N ALA A 166 5.37 7.74 28.36
CA ALA A 166 6.45 8.70 28.10
C ALA A 166 7.16 8.48 26.74
N ASP A 167 6.97 7.31 26.13
CA ASP A 167 7.53 6.96 24.82
C ASP A 167 6.55 7.22 23.67
N VAL A 168 5.33 7.66 23.98
CA VAL A 168 4.30 8.03 23.00
C VAL A 168 4.07 9.54 23.06
N ALA A 169 4.07 10.19 21.91
CA ALA A 169 3.86 11.63 21.79
C ALA A 169 2.90 11.94 20.63
N GLY A 170 2.30 13.13 20.64
CA GLY A 170 1.42 13.60 19.57
C GLY A 170 0.07 12.87 19.45
N SER A 171 -0.40 12.23 20.52
CA SER A 171 -1.73 11.58 20.58
C SER A 171 -2.35 11.74 21.96
N ASN A 172 -2.44 13.00 22.43
CA ASN A 172 -2.83 13.32 23.80
C ASN A 172 -4.26 12.87 24.14
N GLU A 173 -5.19 13.06 23.20
CA GLU A 173 -6.59 12.67 23.33
C GLU A 173 -6.72 11.14 23.47
N ALA A 174 -6.01 10.39 22.63
CA ALA A 174 -6.00 8.94 22.69
C ALA A 174 -5.32 8.42 23.98
N LEU A 175 -4.28 9.10 24.46
CA LEU A 175 -3.61 8.77 25.72
C LEU A 175 -4.52 9.01 26.94
N GLU A 176 -5.31 10.09 26.94
CA GLU A 176 -6.26 10.39 28.01
C GLU A 176 -7.35 9.32 28.10
N GLU A 177 -7.96 8.97 26.96
CA GLU A 177 -8.97 7.90 26.88
C GLU A 177 -8.39 6.53 27.30
N LEU A 178 -7.15 6.23 26.92
CA LEU A 178 -6.47 4.99 27.31
C LEU A 178 -5.96 5.00 28.76
N ALA A 179 -5.80 6.18 29.38
CA ALA A 179 -5.44 6.29 30.79
C ALA A 179 -6.55 5.76 31.71
N GLU A 180 -7.82 5.90 31.33
CA GLU A 180 -8.94 5.27 32.04
C GLU A 180 -8.82 3.73 32.03
N ILE A 181 -8.45 3.17 30.88
CA ILE A 181 -8.27 1.71 30.71
C ILE A 181 -7.11 1.20 31.57
N LYS A 182 -6.01 1.96 31.63
CA LYS A 182 -4.89 1.68 32.55
C LYS A 182 -5.34 1.71 34.01
N GLU A 183 -6.04 2.75 34.43
CA GLU A 183 -6.48 2.90 35.83
C GLU A 183 -7.41 1.74 36.23
N PHE A 184 -8.30 1.33 35.31
CA PHE A 184 -9.15 0.18 35.51
C PHE A 184 -8.35 -1.12 35.74
N LEU A 185 -7.29 -1.37 34.95
CA LEU A 185 -6.46 -2.57 35.11
C LEU A 185 -5.66 -2.57 36.42
N LYS A 186 -5.32 -1.39 36.96
CA LYS A 186 -4.63 -1.26 38.25
C LYS A 186 -5.56 -1.34 39.45
N GLU A 187 -6.72 -0.68 39.37
CA GLU A 187 -7.65 -0.51 40.49
C GLU A 187 -9.09 -0.90 40.13
N PRO A 188 -9.36 -2.16 39.73
CA PRO A 188 -10.69 -2.57 39.26
C PRO A 188 -11.78 -2.41 40.35
N ALA A 189 -11.42 -2.55 41.63
CA ALA A 189 -12.34 -2.41 42.75
C ALA A 189 -12.95 -1.00 42.85
N LYS A 190 -12.21 0.05 42.48
CA LYS A 190 -12.67 1.44 42.48
C LYS A 190 -13.87 1.63 41.55
N PHE A 191 -13.81 1.04 40.35
CA PHE A 191 -14.86 1.10 39.34
C PHE A 191 -16.05 0.18 39.67
N GLN A 192 -15.78 -1.01 40.21
CA GLN A 192 -16.83 -1.94 40.65
C GLN A 192 -17.67 -1.35 41.81
N ALA A 193 -17.05 -0.61 42.73
CA ALA A 193 -17.75 0.01 43.88
C ALA A 193 -18.82 1.03 43.46
N VAL A 194 -18.64 1.69 42.32
CA VAL A 194 -19.61 2.66 41.75
C VAL A 194 -20.53 2.03 40.70
N GLY A 195 -20.43 0.72 40.47
CA GLY A 195 -21.25 0.00 39.49
C GLY A 195 -20.91 0.30 38.03
N ALA A 196 -19.72 0.86 37.76
CA ALA A 196 -19.27 1.11 36.40
C ALA A 196 -19.04 -0.21 35.66
N ARG A 197 -19.55 -0.32 34.43
CA ARG A 197 -19.32 -1.47 33.57
C ARG A 197 -18.01 -1.27 32.82
N ILE A 198 -17.24 -2.34 32.76
CA ILE A 198 -15.91 -2.35 32.17
C ILE A 198 -16.08 -2.50 30.66
N PRO A 199 -15.43 -1.65 29.84
CA PRO A 199 -15.41 -1.87 28.40
C PRO A 199 -14.67 -3.17 28.10
N LYS A 200 -15.36 -4.11 27.45
CA LYS A 200 -14.78 -5.41 27.09
C LYS A 200 -13.78 -5.29 25.94
N GLY A 201 -14.01 -4.33 25.05
CA GLY A 201 -13.20 -4.09 23.88
C GLY A 201 -13.00 -2.61 23.58
N VAL A 202 -11.79 -2.28 23.12
CA VAL A 202 -11.39 -0.96 22.61
C VAL A 202 -10.93 -1.11 21.17
N LEU A 203 -11.48 -0.32 20.25
CA LEU A 203 -11.04 -0.25 18.86
C LEU A 203 -10.23 1.03 18.63
N LEU A 204 -8.96 0.88 18.29
CA LEU A 204 -8.09 1.95 17.80
C LEU A 204 -8.22 2.03 16.28
N TYR A 205 -8.66 3.17 15.77
CA TYR A 205 -8.76 3.37 14.32
C TYR A 205 -8.02 4.63 13.88
N GLY A 206 -7.51 4.64 12.66
CA GLY A 206 -6.82 5.81 12.09
C GLY A 206 -5.80 5.39 11.04
N PRO A 207 -5.11 6.35 10.40
CA PRO A 207 -4.14 6.07 9.33
C PRO A 207 -3.02 5.11 9.78
N PRO A 208 -2.41 4.36 8.84
CA PRO A 208 -1.24 3.53 9.17
C PRO A 208 -0.10 4.41 9.71
N GLY A 209 0.73 3.86 10.60
CA GLY A 209 1.92 4.58 11.10
C GLY A 209 1.66 5.62 12.20
N THR A 210 0.42 5.78 12.70
CA THR A 210 0.08 6.69 13.81
C THR A 210 0.37 6.11 15.21
N GLY A 211 1.01 4.94 15.30
CA GLY A 211 1.42 4.39 16.59
C GLY A 211 0.35 3.60 17.36
N LYS A 212 -0.72 3.12 16.72
CA LYS A 212 -1.77 2.29 17.34
C LYS A 212 -1.21 1.08 18.14
N THR A 213 -0.28 0.33 17.54
CA THR A 213 0.39 -0.81 18.19
C THR A 213 1.29 -0.36 19.35
N LEU A 214 1.90 0.83 19.25
CA LEU A 214 2.74 1.41 20.29
C LEU A 214 1.89 1.85 21.49
N LEU A 215 0.75 2.51 21.24
CA LEU A 215 -0.23 2.91 22.26
C LEU A 215 -0.72 1.70 23.05
N ALA A 216 -1.14 0.62 22.37
CA ALA A 216 -1.62 -0.59 23.05
C ALA A 216 -0.54 -1.23 23.96
N ARG A 217 0.72 -1.25 23.49
CA ARG A 217 1.87 -1.70 24.29
C ARG A 217 2.14 -0.78 25.49
N ALA A 218 2.02 0.53 25.28
CA ALA A 218 2.24 1.52 26.32
C ALA A 218 1.21 1.39 27.45
N VAL A 219 -0.06 1.12 27.13
CA VAL A 219 -1.10 0.84 28.15
C VAL A 219 -0.75 -0.39 28.98
N ALA A 220 -0.28 -1.46 28.34
CA ALA A 220 0.13 -2.67 29.04
C ALA A 220 1.34 -2.44 29.96
N GLY A 221 2.33 -1.67 29.49
CA GLY A 221 3.51 -1.32 30.28
C GLY A 221 3.20 -0.40 31.45
N GLU A 222 2.34 0.59 31.25
CA GLU A 222 1.85 1.45 32.32
C GLU A 222 1.05 0.69 33.38
N ALA A 223 0.22 -0.27 32.97
CA ALA A 223 -0.57 -1.13 33.86
C ALA A 223 0.23 -2.30 34.46
N ALA A 224 1.42 -2.60 33.92
CA ALA A 224 2.27 -3.73 34.30
C ALA A 224 1.56 -5.10 34.21
N VAL A 225 0.76 -5.30 33.16
CA VAL A 225 -0.02 -6.53 32.88
C VAL A 225 0.55 -7.31 31.69
N PRO A 226 0.34 -8.64 31.58
CA PRO A 226 0.73 -9.41 30.40
C PRO A 226 0.08 -8.88 29.12
N PHE A 227 0.84 -8.85 28.03
CA PHE A 227 0.40 -8.37 26.72
C PHE A 227 0.51 -9.48 25.67
N TYR A 228 -0.64 -9.88 25.12
CA TYR A 228 -0.74 -10.85 24.04
C TYR A 228 -0.95 -10.11 22.73
N SER A 229 -0.05 -10.29 21.76
CA SER A 229 -0.17 -9.65 20.44
C SER A 229 -0.28 -10.69 19.34
N ILE A 230 -1.25 -10.49 18.46
CA ILE A 230 -1.49 -11.31 17.26
C ILE A 230 -1.94 -10.41 16.10
N SER A 231 -1.59 -10.76 14.86
CA SER A 231 -2.14 -10.09 13.68
C SER A 231 -3.49 -10.71 13.29
N GLY A 232 -4.45 -9.90 12.84
CA GLY A 232 -5.72 -10.37 12.29
C GLY A 232 -5.51 -11.33 11.13
N SER A 233 -4.47 -11.13 10.32
CA SER A 233 -4.08 -12.03 9.24
C SER A 233 -3.68 -13.43 9.73
N ASP A 234 -3.16 -13.58 10.96
CA ASP A 234 -2.73 -14.87 11.51
C ASP A 234 -3.89 -15.81 11.81
N PHE A 235 -5.11 -15.28 11.84
CA PHE A 235 -6.32 -16.06 11.99
C PHE A 235 -6.87 -16.57 10.65
N VAL A 236 -6.45 -16.02 9.51
CA VAL A 236 -6.92 -16.40 8.18
C VAL A 236 -6.00 -17.48 7.61
N GLU A 237 -6.47 -18.73 7.58
CA GLU A 237 -5.72 -19.86 7.01
C GLU A 237 -6.52 -20.66 5.99
N MET A 238 -5.83 -21.51 5.20
CA MET A 238 -6.46 -22.36 4.18
C MET A 238 -7.37 -23.45 4.76
N PHE A 239 -7.27 -23.73 6.07
CA PHE A 239 -8.01 -24.79 6.73
C PHE A 239 -9.14 -24.20 7.58
N VAL A 240 -10.38 -24.55 7.22
CA VAL A 240 -11.60 -24.16 7.93
C VAL A 240 -11.50 -24.57 9.41
N GLY A 241 -11.81 -23.64 10.31
CA GLY A 241 -11.85 -23.87 11.76
C GLY A 241 -10.52 -23.72 12.51
N VAL A 242 -9.39 -23.57 11.82
CA VAL A 242 -8.09 -23.31 12.49
C VAL A 242 -8.07 -21.93 13.14
N GLY A 243 -8.54 -20.89 12.44
CA GLY A 243 -8.66 -19.54 12.98
C GLY A 243 -9.51 -19.50 14.25
N ALA A 244 -10.71 -20.08 14.21
CA ALA A 244 -11.59 -20.20 15.37
C ALA A 244 -10.94 -20.93 16.57
N SER A 245 -10.18 -22.00 16.34
CA SER A 245 -9.46 -22.70 17.42
C SER A 245 -8.39 -21.81 18.07
N ARG A 246 -7.67 -21.00 17.29
CA ARG A 246 -6.66 -20.06 17.80
C ARG A 246 -7.27 -18.95 18.62
N VAL A 247 -8.43 -18.43 18.20
CA VAL A 247 -9.18 -17.44 18.98
C VAL A 247 -9.52 -18.01 20.35
N ARG A 248 -10.04 -19.24 20.44
CA ARG A 248 -10.33 -19.88 21.73
C ARG A 248 -9.09 -20.01 22.62
N ASP A 249 -8.01 -20.56 22.09
CA ASP A 249 -6.76 -20.78 22.84
C ASP A 249 -6.14 -19.45 23.32
N LEU A 250 -6.17 -18.40 22.48
CA LEU A 250 -5.72 -17.06 22.86
C LEU A 250 -6.51 -16.52 24.06
N PHE A 251 -7.84 -16.62 24.02
CA PHE A 251 -8.70 -16.14 25.09
C PHE A 251 -8.55 -16.99 26.35
N GLU A 252 -8.39 -18.31 26.24
CA GLU A 252 -8.16 -19.19 27.39
C GLU A 252 -6.84 -18.83 28.11
N GLN A 253 -5.75 -18.63 27.36
CA GLN A 253 -4.46 -18.23 27.92
C GLN A 253 -4.52 -16.84 28.58
N ALA A 254 -5.22 -15.89 27.99
CA ALA A 254 -5.41 -14.56 28.58
C ALA A 254 -6.23 -14.63 29.88
N LYS A 255 -7.30 -15.45 29.91
CA LYS A 255 -8.13 -15.68 31.11
C LYS A 255 -7.31 -16.28 32.25
N GLN A 256 -6.42 -17.23 31.96
CA GLN A 256 -5.54 -17.84 32.97
C GLN A 256 -4.53 -16.86 33.58
N ASN A 257 -4.19 -15.79 32.86
CA ASN A 257 -3.19 -14.80 33.26
C ASN A 257 -3.80 -13.42 33.56
N ALA A 258 -5.11 -13.35 33.83
CA ALA A 258 -5.80 -12.10 34.13
C ALA A 258 -5.26 -11.44 35.43
N PRO A 259 -5.14 -10.09 35.49
CA PRO A 259 -5.51 -9.12 34.46
C PRO A 259 -4.52 -9.10 33.29
N ALA A 260 -5.03 -9.08 32.06
CA ALA A 260 -4.21 -9.14 30.84
C ALA A 260 -4.85 -8.35 29.68
N ILE A 261 -4.02 -7.96 28.70
CA ILE A 261 -4.47 -7.31 27.47
C ILE A 261 -4.23 -8.24 26.28
N ILE A 262 -5.26 -8.39 25.45
CA ILE A 262 -5.16 -9.02 24.12
C ILE A 262 -5.17 -7.90 23.08
N PHE A 263 -4.15 -7.85 22.23
CA PHE A 263 -4.04 -6.91 21.12
C PHE A 263 -4.13 -7.64 19.78
N ILE A 264 -5.12 -7.26 18.96
CA ILE A 264 -5.28 -7.74 17.59
C ILE A 264 -5.01 -6.59 16.62
N ASP A 265 -3.89 -6.65 15.90
CA ASP A 265 -3.61 -5.70 14.81
C ASP A 265 -4.36 -6.10 13.54
N GLU A 266 -4.61 -5.18 12.61
CA GLU A 266 -5.31 -5.46 11.32
C GLU A 266 -6.58 -6.31 11.49
N ILE A 267 -7.45 -5.93 12.44
CA ILE A 267 -8.68 -6.68 12.72
C ILE A 267 -9.60 -6.78 11.49
N ASP A 268 -9.45 -5.87 10.52
CA ASP A 268 -10.16 -5.88 9.24
C ASP A 268 -9.84 -7.10 8.37
N ALA A 269 -8.75 -7.84 8.63
CA ALA A 269 -8.49 -9.10 7.94
C ALA A 269 -9.57 -10.17 8.22
N VAL A 270 -10.08 -10.22 9.46
CA VAL A 270 -11.13 -11.16 9.91
C VAL A 270 -12.49 -10.51 10.12
N GLY A 271 -12.50 -9.21 10.42
CA GLY A 271 -13.69 -8.45 10.79
C GLY A 271 -14.38 -7.79 9.62
N ARG A 272 -14.00 -8.05 8.37
CA ARG A 272 -14.58 -7.40 7.19
C ARG A 272 -16.04 -7.81 6.98
N GLN A 273 -16.90 -6.85 6.68
CA GLN A 273 -18.30 -7.08 6.32
C GLN A 273 -18.40 -7.93 5.05
N ARG A 274 -19.43 -8.79 5.00
CA ARG A 274 -19.73 -9.67 3.87
C ARG A 274 -19.72 -8.92 2.54
N GLY A 275 -18.88 -9.37 1.61
CA GLY A 275 -19.07 -9.11 0.18
C GLY A 275 -19.95 -10.21 -0.42
N VAL A 276 -20.85 -9.86 -1.35
CA VAL A 276 -21.63 -10.82 -2.15
C VAL A 276 -20.69 -11.47 -3.17
N GLY A 277 -19.74 -12.28 -2.67
CA GLY A 277 -18.74 -12.99 -3.45
C GLY A 277 -19.04 -14.48 -3.45
N MET A 278 -19.39 -15.00 -4.62
CA MET A 278 -19.70 -16.41 -4.87
C MET A 278 -18.39 -17.24 -4.86
N GLY A 279 -17.86 -17.55 -3.67
CA GLY A 279 -16.65 -18.35 -3.52
C GLY A 279 -16.35 -18.74 -2.06
N GLY A 280 -16.09 -20.03 -1.80
CA GLY A 280 -15.96 -20.65 -0.48
C GLY A 280 -14.76 -20.25 0.40
N GLY A 281 -14.15 -19.08 0.16
CA GLY A 281 -13.15 -18.49 1.06
C GLY A 281 -13.75 -17.69 2.22
N ASN A 282 -15.06 -17.41 2.18
CA ASN A 282 -15.76 -16.65 3.22
C ASN A 282 -16.03 -17.48 4.48
N ASP A 283 -16.20 -18.79 4.37
CA ASP A 283 -16.67 -19.64 5.47
C ASP A 283 -15.68 -19.67 6.65
N GLU A 284 -14.38 -19.65 6.38
CA GLU A 284 -13.33 -19.67 7.40
C GLU A 284 -13.25 -18.34 8.17
N ARG A 285 -13.31 -17.21 7.45
CA ARG A 285 -13.31 -15.88 8.05
C ARG A 285 -14.56 -15.65 8.89
N GLU A 286 -15.72 -16.06 8.37
CA GLU A 286 -16.98 -15.96 9.11
C GLU A 286 -16.97 -16.82 10.38
N GLN A 287 -16.45 -18.04 10.32
CA GLN A 287 -16.36 -18.91 11.49
C GLN A 287 -15.43 -18.30 12.55
N THR A 288 -14.28 -17.78 12.14
CA THR A 288 -13.31 -17.13 13.01
C THR A 288 -13.89 -15.86 13.64
N LEU A 289 -14.56 -15.02 12.85
CA LEU A 289 -15.25 -13.81 13.32
C LEU A 289 -16.32 -14.16 14.35
N ASN A 290 -17.20 -15.11 14.04
CA ASN A 290 -18.24 -15.54 14.96
C ASN A 290 -17.64 -16.11 16.26
N GLN A 291 -16.53 -16.85 16.18
CA GLN A 291 -15.86 -17.33 17.37
C GLN A 291 -15.30 -16.17 18.23
N LEU A 292 -14.74 -15.13 17.60
CA LEU A 292 -14.30 -13.93 18.31
C LEU A 292 -15.48 -13.25 19.03
N LEU A 293 -16.61 -13.11 18.35
CA LEU A 293 -17.83 -12.54 18.93
C LEU A 293 -18.33 -13.35 20.13
N VAL A 294 -18.33 -14.68 20.03
CA VAL A 294 -18.73 -15.58 21.13
C VAL A 294 -17.79 -15.44 22.32
N GLU A 295 -16.48 -15.35 22.11
CA GLU A 295 -15.53 -15.16 23.20
C GLU A 295 -15.67 -13.77 23.87
N MET A 296 -15.97 -12.72 23.11
CA MET A 296 -16.21 -11.37 23.63
C MET A 296 -17.51 -11.30 24.46
N ASP A 297 -18.59 -11.88 23.94
CA ASP A 297 -19.88 -11.95 24.63
C ASP A 297 -19.76 -12.82 25.89
N GLY A 298 -18.94 -13.87 25.84
CA GLY A 298 -18.66 -14.81 26.93
C GLY A 298 -17.80 -14.27 28.09
N PHE A 299 -17.30 -13.03 28.02
CA PHE A 299 -16.64 -12.41 29.18
C PHE A 299 -17.66 -12.12 30.29
N ASP A 300 -17.44 -12.74 31.44
CA ASP A 300 -18.11 -12.35 32.68
C ASP A 300 -17.49 -11.05 33.20
N ALA A 301 -18.28 -10.17 33.83
CA ALA A 301 -17.81 -8.85 34.30
C ALA A 301 -16.68 -8.93 35.36
N THR A 302 -16.42 -10.13 35.86
CA THR A 302 -15.40 -10.47 36.85
C THR A 302 -14.03 -10.80 36.24
N THR A 303 -13.98 -11.09 34.94
CA THR A 303 -12.74 -11.50 34.26
C THR A 303 -12.05 -10.25 33.71
N ASN A 304 -10.99 -9.79 34.38
CA ASN A 304 -10.26 -8.54 34.08
C ASN A 304 -9.37 -8.65 32.81
N VAL A 305 -9.95 -9.04 31.67
CA VAL A 305 -9.26 -9.13 30.38
C VAL A 305 -9.84 -8.10 29.43
N ILE A 306 -8.97 -7.33 28.76
CA ILE A 306 -9.38 -6.30 27.82
C ILE A 306 -8.87 -6.64 26.43
N LEU A 307 -9.77 -6.57 25.45
CA LEU A 307 -9.43 -6.71 24.04
C LEU A 307 -9.19 -5.33 23.41
N ILE A 308 -7.98 -5.08 22.90
CA ILE A 308 -7.68 -3.90 22.10
C ILE A 308 -7.50 -4.36 20.65
N ALA A 309 -8.20 -3.75 19.70
CA ALA A 309 -8.02 -4.02 18.29
C ALA A 309 -7.57 -2.77 17.54
N ALA A 310 -6.78 -2.92 16.48
CA ALA A 310 -6.38 -1.82 15.61
C ALA A 310 -6.85 -2.04 14.18
N THR A 311 -7.32 -0.98 13.53
CA THR A 311 -7.67 -0.98 12.09
C THR A 311 -7.25 0.32 11.43
N ASN A 312 -6.92 0.24 10.14
CA ASN A 312 -6.79 1.44 9.29
C ASN A 312 -8.09 1.76 8.54
N ARG A 313 -9.06 0.86 8.59
CA ARG A 313 -10.30 0.89 7.81
C ARG A 313 -11.50 0.53 8.70
N PRO A 314 -11.99 1.46 9.52
CA PRO A 314 -13.17 1.20 10.34
C PRO A 314 -14.44 1.02 9.49
N ASP A 315 -14.47 1.59 8.28
CA ASP A 315 -15.57 1.55 7.31
C ASP A 315 -15.91 0.14 6.80
N VAL A 316 -14.93 -0.74 6.70
CA VAL A 316 -15.14 -2.10 6.15
C VAL A 316 -15.48 -3.13 7.22
N LEU A 317 -15.49 -2.77 8.50
CA LEU A 317 -15.72 -3.70 9.60
C LEU A 317 -17.19 -4.09 9.69
N ASP A 318 -17.45 -5.34 10.09
CA ASP A 318 -18.79 -5.83 10.37
C ASP A 318 -19.39 -5.02 11.54
N PRO A 319 -20.55 -4.37 11.36
CA PRO A 319 -21.21 -3.61 12.42
C PRO A 319 -21.49 -4.42 13.68
N ALA A 320 -21.53 -5.75 13.60
CA ALA A 320 -21.65 -6.63 14.75
C ALA A 320 -20.48 -6.47 15.74
N LEU A 321 -19.27 -6.17 15.28
CA LEU A 321 -18.10 -5.94 16.15
C LEU A 321 -18.24 -4.65 16.97
N LEU A 322 -18.93 -3.65 16.43
CA LEU A 322 -19.08 -2.30 17.00
C LEU A 322 -20.30 -2.17 17.94
N ARG A 323 -21.02 -3.27 18.22
CA ARG A 323 -22.19 -3.25 19.10
C ARG A 323 -21.78 -3.19 20.58
N PRO A 324 -22.60 -2.57 21.45
CA PRO A 324 -22.37 -2.60 22.89
C PRO A 324 -22.21 -4.02 23.45
N GLY A 325 -21.26 -4.20 24.36
CA GLY A 325 -20.74 -5.48 24.86
C GLY A 325 -19.52 -6.03 24.09
N ARG A 326 -19.05 -5.34 23.05
CA ARG A 326 -17.92 -5.78 22.19
C ARG A 326 -16.87 -4.68 22.09
N PHE A 327 -16.67 -4.04 20.93
CA PHE A 327 -15.83 -2.84 20.83
C PHE A 327 -16.64 -1.60 21.21
N ASP A 328 -16.85 -1.45 22.52
CA ASP A 328 -17.69 -0.42 23.11
C ASP A 328 -17.06 0.96 23.06
N ARG A 329 -15.72 0.99 23.16
CA ARG A 329 -14.92 2.21 23.05
C ARG A 329 -14.24 2.23 21.69
N GLN A 330 -14.41 3.32 20.96
CA GLN A 330 -13.73 3.58 19.70
C GLN A 330 -12.89 4.84 19.87
N ILE A 331 -11.57 4.70 19.71
CA ILE A 331 -10.62 5.79 19.92
C ILE A 331 -9.93 6.06 18.58
N GLY A 332 -10.12 7.27 18.07
CA GLY A 332 -9.42 7.75 16.88
C GLY A 332 -7.96 8.06 17.20
N VAL A 333 -7.04 7.58 16.36
CA VAL A 333 -5.61 7.86 16.42
C VAL A 333 -5.20 8.50 15.10
N ASP A 334 -5.40 9.80 15.05
CA ASP A 334 -5.17 10.63 13.87
C ASP A 334 -3.66 10.92 13.66
N ALA A 335 -3.36 11.54 12.52
CA ALA A 335 -2.02 12.04 12.27
C ALA A 335 -1.71 13.20 13.23
N PRO A 336 -0.45 13.32 13.71
CA PRO A 336 -0.08 14.35 14.67
C PRO A 336 -0.14 15.76 14.08
N ASP A 337 -0.55 16.71 14.91
CA ASP A 337 -0.48 18.14 14.65
C ASP A 337 0.97 18.67 14.70
N LEU A 338 1.19 19.94 14.38
CA LEU A 338 2.53 20.54 14.36
C LEU A 338 3.30 20.35 15.67
N LEU A 339 2.62 20.52 16.82
CA LEU A 339 3.23 20.34 18.14
C LEU A 339 3.55 18.86 18.39
N GLY A 340 2.60 17.96 18.13
CA GLY A 340 2.78 16.52 18.23
C GLY A 340 3.90 16.00 17.34
N ARG A 341 4.06 16.52 16.11
CA ARG A 341 5.20 16.17 15.23
C ARG A 341 6.53 16.56 15.86
N ALA A 342 6.62 17.74 16.47
CA ALA A 342 7.84 18.19 17.15
C ALA A 342 8.16 17.30 18.38
N GLU A 343 7.15 16.91 19.15
CA GLU A 343 7.33 16.00 20.30
C GLU A 343 7.75 14.59 19.86
N ILE A 344 7.12 14.03 18.81
CA ILE A 344 7.50 12.73 18.24
C ILE A 344 8.95 12.77 17.73
N LEU A 345 9.34 13.83 17.03
CA LEU A 345 10.73 14.02 16.61
C LEU A 345 11.67 14.08 17.82
N ALA A 346 11.27 14.74 18.91
CA ALA A 346 12.08 14.80 20.14
C ALA A 346 12.24 13.42 20.79
N VAL A 347 11.18 12.59 20.81
CA VAL A 347 11.26 11.20 21.30
C VAL A 347 12.22 10.38 20.44
N HIS A 348 12.10 10.43 19.12
CA HIS A 348 12.95 9.67 18.21
C HIS A 348 14.37 10.23 18.04
N ALA A 349 14.61 11.47 18.46
CA ALA A 349 15.93 12.09 18.54
C ALA A 349 16.73 11.57 19.74
N LYS A 350 16.08 11.06 20.79
CA LYS A 350 16.77 10.52 21.98
C LYS A 350 17.73 9.39 21.56
N GLY A 351 19.01 9.54 21.90
CA GLY A 351 20.06 8.58 21.54
C GLY A 351 20.71 8.79 20.17
N LYS A 352 20.29 9.78 19.38
CA LYS A 352 20.95 10.16 18.12
C LYS A 352 21.84 11.39 18.32
N PRO A 353 23.08 11.41 17.79
CA PRO A 353 23.94 12.59 17.86
C PRO A 353 23.50 13.64 16.85
N LEU A 354 22.68 14.60 17.27
CA LEU A 354 22.26 15.76 16.45
C LEU A 354 23.23 16.94 16.63
N ALA A 355 23.44 17.71 15.57
CA ALA A 355 24.16 18.97 15.64
C ALA A 355 23.33 20.04 16.40
N ALA A 356 24.01 20.99 17.03
CA ALA A 356 23.37 21.99 17.91
C ALA A 356 22.47 23.00 17.17
N ASP A 357 22.67 23.14 15.86
CA ASP A 357 21.90 24.00 14.96
C ASP A 357 20.62 23.35 14.42
N VAL A 358 20.39 22.06 14.71
CA VAL A 358 19.18 21.34 14.28
C VAL A 358 17.98 21.78 15.10
N ASN A 359 17.05 22.48 14.45
CA ASN A 359 15.77 22.87 15.04
C ASN A 359 14.65 21.89 14.63
N LEU A 360 14.23 21.02 15.56
CA LEU A 360 13.16 20.04 15.34
C LEU A 360 11.78 20.67 15.08
N GLN A 361 11.50 21.88 15.56
CA GLN A 361 10.25 22.59 15.23
C GLN A 361 10.24 22.99 13.75
N SER A 362 11.40 23.37 13.20
CA SER A 362 11.49 23.67 11.77
C SER A 362 11.31 22.41 10.93
N VAL A 363 11.81 21.26 11.40
CA VAL A 363 11.59 19.96 10.75
C VAL A 363 10.10 19.61 10.76
N ALA A 364 9.42 19.76 11.91
CA ALA A 364 7.99 19.50 12.05
C ALA A 364 7.12 20.34 11.10
N ARG A 365 7.52 21.60 10.84
CA ARG A 365 6.87 22.46 9.84
C ARG A 365 7.05 21.95 8.41
N LYS A 366 8.24 21.45 8.06
CA LYS A 366 8.55 20.89 6.73
C LYS A 366 7.91 19.52 6.47
N THR A 367 7.31 18.89 7.48
CA THR A 367 6.71 17.55 7.38
C THR A 367 5.20 17.56 7.67
N PRO A 368 4.38 18.39 6.99
CA PRO A 368 2.94 18.40 7.20
C PRO A 368 2.33 17.06 6.78
N GLY A 369 1.36 16.56 7.56
CA GLY A 369 0.68 15.29 7.29
C GLY A 369 1.51 14.02 7.52
N PHE A 370 2.75 14.13 8.00
CA PHE A 370 3.58 12.97 8.31
C PHE A 370 3.04 12.24 9.55
N THR A 371 3.03 10.91 9.48
CA THR A 371 2.68 10.06 10.62
C THR A 371 3.88 9.89 11.55
N GLY A 372 3.66 9.36 12.76
CA GLY A 372 4.76 9.09 13.70
C GLY A 372 5.81 8.15 13.11
N ALA A 373 5.38 7.15 12.34
CA ALA A 373 6.28 6.25 11.62
C ALA A 373 7.11 6.98 10.53
N ASP A 374 6.53 7.94 9.82
CA ASP A 374 7.24 8.72 8.81
C ASP A 374 8.31 9.60 9.45
N LEU A 375 7.99 10.26 10.57
CA LEU A 375 8.94 11.09 11.33
C LEU A 375 10.09 10.26 11.91
N ALA A 376 9.78 9.08 12.46
CA ALA A 376 10.80 8.12 12.90
C ALA A 376 11.71 7.71 11.74
N ASN A 377 11.13 7.48 10.56
CA ASN A 377 11.85 7.13 9.35
C ASN A 377 12.74 8.29 8.85
N VAL A 378 12.30 9.54 8.90
CA VAL A 378 13.12 10.72 8.56
C VAL A 378 14.38 10.76 9.41
N LEU A 379 14.26 10.64 10.75
CA LEU A 379 15.43 10.66 11.63
C LEU A 379 16.31 9.41 11.47
N ASN A 380 15.74 8.28 11.07
CA ASN A 380 16.50 7.08 10.75
C ASN A 380 17.30 7.23 9.45
N GLU A 381 16.67 7.72 8.38
CA GLU A 381 17.33 7.99 7.10
C GLU A 381 18.40 9.07 7.25
N ALA A 382 18.16 10.13 8.03
CA ALA A 382 19.18 11.14 8.33
C ALA A 382 20.42 10.53 8.99
N ALA A 383 20.23 9.61 9.95
CA ALA A 383 21.32 8.87 10.58
C ALA A 383 22.07 7.96 9.60
N LEU A 384 21.34 7.25 8.73
CA LEU A 384 21.94 6.38 7.71
C LEU A 384 22.73 7.17 6.65
N LEU A 385 22.24 8.33 6.25
CA LEU A 385 22.92 9.25 5.32
C LEU A 385 24.21 9.78 5.95
N THR A 386 24.13 10.22 7.21
CA THR A 386 25.29 10.68 8.00
C THR A 386 26.35 9.58 8.10
N ALA A 387 25.94 8.36 8.44
CA ALA A 387 26.83 7.20 8.52
C ALA A 387 27.46 6.86 7.16
N ARG A 388 26.69 6.94 6.06
CA ARG A 388 27.20 6.72 4.69
C ARG A 388 28.27 7.74 4.29
N MET A 389 28.19 8.97 4.81
CA MET A 389 29.19 10.01 4.61
C MET A 389 30.39 9.88 5.57
N ASN A 390 30.46 8.84 6.40
CA ASN A 390 31.43 8.66 7.48
C ASN A 390 31.44 9.83 8.49
N ALA A 391 30.33 10.55 8.62
CA ALA A 391 30.14 11.59 9.63
C ALA A 391 29.60 10.96 10.93
N GLN A 392 29.87 11.62 12.07
CA GLN A 392 29.47 11.15 13.40
C GLN A 392 28.29 11.93 14.00
N ILE A 393 27.94 13.08 13.41
CA ILE A 393 26.90 13.99 13.90
C ILE A 393 25.94 14.26 12.75
N ILE A 394 24.65 14.12 13.02
CA ILE A 394 23.56 14.38 12.08
C ILE A 394 23.33 15.89 12.02
N ASP A 395 23.57 16.48 10.85
CA ASP A 395 23.37 17.92 10.60
C ASP A 395 22.01 18.20 9.92
N ALA A 396 21.66 19.48 9.80
CA ALA A 396 20.42 19.89 9.14
C ALA A 396 20.34 19.44 7.67
N ARG A 397 21.48 19.33 6.97
CA ARG A 397 21.54 18.88 5.57
C ARG A 397 21.12 17.42 5.42
N ALA A 398 21.60 16.55 6.32
CA ALA A 398 21.21 15.14 6.34
C ALA A 398 19.71 14.96 6.65
N ILE A 399 19.14 15.82 7.50
CA ILE A 399 17.70 15.81 7.81
C ILE A 399 16.88 16.30 6.61
N ASP A 400 17.27 17.40 5.97
CA ASP A 400 16.58 17.92 4.79
C ASP A 400 16.62 16.92 3.62
N GLU A 401 17.75 16.23 3.41
CA GLU A 401 17.85 15.14 2.42
C GLU A 401 16.99 13.92 2.81
N ALA A 402 16.85 13.64 4.12
CA ALA A 402 16.00 12.56 4.59
C ALA A 402 14.51 12.87 4.38
N ILE A 403 14.07 14.11 4.63
CA ILE A 403 12.71 14.57 4.34
C ILE A 403 12.43 14.40 2.84
N ASP A 404 13.33 14.91 1.98
CA ASP A 404 13.19 14.76 0.52
C ASP A 404 13.05 13.29 0.12
N ARG A 405 13.83 12.40 0.75
CA ARG A 405 13.82 10.97 0.46
C ARG A 405 12.55 10.27 0.90
N VAL A 406 11.93 10.70 2.00
CA VAL A 406 10.64 10.16 2.46
C VAL A 406 9.51 10.65 1.53
N ILE A 407 9.56 11.90 1.07
CA ILE A 407 8.52 12.49 0.20
C ILE A 407 8.62 11.96 -1.24
N ALA A 408 9.79 12.10 -1.87
CA ALA A 408 9.98 11.89 -3.30
C ALA A 408 10.80 10.65 -3.64
N GLY A 409 11.31 9.94 -2.63
CA GLY A 409 12.20 8.78 -2.81
C GLY A 409 13.67 9.17 -2.99
N PRO A 410 14.56 8.17 -3.12
CA PRO A 410 16.00 8.41 -3.25
C PRO A 410 16.34 9.15 -4.55
N GLN A 411 17.36 10.00 -4.47
CA GLN A 411 17.91 10.69 -5.64
C GLN A 411 18.49 9.71 -6.65
N ARG A 412 18.10 9.83 -7.92
CA ARG A 412 18.59 8.97 -9.01
C ARG A 412 19.81 9.57 -9.70
N ARG A 413 20.99 9.37 -9.10
CA ARG A 413 22.27 9.83 -9.71
C ARG A 413 22.59 9.20 -11.07
N SER A 414 22.05 8.00 -11.36
CA SER A 414 22.26 7.31 -12.63
C SER A 414 21.39 7.84 -13.78
N ARG A 415 20.32 8.58 -13.49
CA ARG A 415 19.44 9.16 -14.51
C ARG A 415 20.01 10.52 -14.92
N VAL A 416 20.96 10.50 -15.84
CA VAL A 416 21.51 11.72 -16.45
C VAL A 416 20.46 12.26 -17.41
N MET A 417 19.91 13.43 -17.09
CA MET A 417 19.00 14.15 -17.99
C MET A 417 19.81 14.94 -19.01
N ASN A 418 19.31 15.00 -20.24
CA ASN A 418 19.86 15.88 -21.26
C ASN A 418 19.66 17.36 -20.85
N ASP A 419 20.49 18.27 -21.35
CA ASP A 419 20.40 19.70 -21.04
C ASP A 419 19.03 20.28 -21.41
N GLN A 420 18.44 19.81 -22.52
CA GLN A 420 17.07 20.18 -22.90
C GLN A 420 16.01 19.68 -21.91
N GLU A 421 16.14 18.45 -21.40
CA GLU A 421 15.21 17.91 -20.40
C GLU A 421 15.34 18.65 -19.07
N LYS A 422 16.57 18.99 -18.67
CA LYS A 422 16.82 19.83 -17.50
C LYS A 422 16.19 21.22 -17.65
N LEU A 423 16.33 21.83 -18.83
CA LEU A 423 15.72 23.13 -19.16
C LEU A 423 14.20 23.05 -19.07
N ILE A 424 13.58 22.05 -19.68
CA ILE A 424 12.13 21.84 -19.61
C ILE A 424 11.69 21.66 -18.15
N THR A 425 12.39 20.82 -17.39
CA THR A 425 12.10 20.58 -15.97
C THR A 425 12.23 21.87 -15.14
N ALA A 426 13.25 22.69 -15.39
CA ALA A 426 13.43 23.97 -14.69
C ALA A 426 12.28 24.94 -14.93
N TYR A 427 11.79 25.02 -16.18
CA TYR A 427 10.62 25.83 -16.50
C TYR A 427 9.33 25.23 -15.94
N HIS A 428 9.18 23.91 -15.94
CA HIS A 428 8.04 23.22 -15.36
C HIS A 428 7.91 23.50 -13.85
N GLU A 429 8.99 23.25 -13.09
CA GLU A 429 9.02 23.51 -11.66
C GLU A 429 8.93 25.01 -11.34
N GLY A 430 9.61 25.84 -12.14
CA GLY A 430 9.47 27.29 -12.05
C GLY A 430 8.02 27.76 -12.28
N GLY A 431 7.29 27.10 -13.18
CA GLY A 431 5.88 27.36 -13.44
C GLY A 431 5.00 27.13 -12.22
N HIS A 432 5.17 26.00 -11.54
CA HIS A 432 4.48 25.72 -10.28
C HIS A 432 4.82 26.76 -9.21
N ALA A 433 6.09 27.11 -9.07
CA ALA A 433 6.53 28.03 -8.03
C ALA A 433 6.05 29.47 -8.25
N VAL A 434 6.14 29.99 -9.47
CA VAL A 434 5.64 31.33 -9.82
C VAL A 434 4.12 31.37 -9.69
N ALA A 435 3.41 30.31 -10.11
CA ALA A 435 1.97 30.20 -9.89
C ALA A 435 1.63 30.26 -8.39
N ALA A 436 2.29 29.44 -7.55
CA ALA A 436 2.07 29.46 -6.11
C ALA A 436 2.35 30.84 -5.49
N ALA A 437 3.44 31.51 -5.86
CA ALA A 437 3.81 32.79 -5.27
C ALA A 437 2.89 33.96 -5.69
N ALA A 438 2.29 33.90 -6.88
CA ALA A 438 1.42 34.96 -7.41
C ALA A 438 -0.06 34.84 -6.99
N LEU A 439 -0.47 33.69 -6.45
CA LEU A 439 -1.82 33.46 -5.94
C LEU A 439 -1.99 34.05 -4.54
N ASN A 440 -3.25 34.17 -4.09
CA ASN A 440 -3.60 34.90 -2.88
C ASN A 440 -3.79 34.00 -1.65
N HIS A 441 -4.22 32.74 -1.84
CA HIS A 441 -4.52 31.81 -0.75
C HIS A 441 -3.64 30.56 -0.80
N THR A 442 -2.48 30.66 -1.43
CA THR A 442 -1.45 29.62 -1.46
C THR A 442 -0.48 29.78 -0.30
N ASP A 443 0.01 28.65 0.18
CA ASP A 443 1.10 28.61 1.14
C ASP A 443 2.44 28.97 0.46
N PRO A 444 3.46 29.42 1.22
CA PRO A 444 4.74 29.83 0.65
C PRO A 444 5.52 28.67 0.02
N VAL A 445 6.24 28.98 -1.07
CA VAL A 445 7.19 28.06 -1.70
C VAL A 445 8.47 28.04 -0.89
N THR A 446 8.82 26.87 -0.36
CA THR A 446 9.98 26.72 0.55
C THR A 446 11.20 26.12 -0.15
N LYS A 447 10.99 25.34 -1.22
CA LYS A 447 12.08 24.68 -1.95
C LYS A 447 11.66 24.31 -3.36
N ILE A 448 12.60 24.41 -4.30
CA ILE A 448 12.45 23.93 -5.68
C ILE A 448 13.69 23.14 -6.05
N THR A 449 13.53 22.00 -6.72
CA THR A 449 14.65 21.21 -7.24
C THR A 449 14.33 20.59 -8.58
N ILE A 450 15.32 20.61 -9.49
CA ILE A 450 15.27 19.94 -10.80
C ILE A 450 16.04 18.61 -10.81
N LEU A 451 16.41 18.11 -9.63
CA LEU A 451 17.10 16.84 -9.48
C LEU A 451 16.10 15.67 -9.44
N PRO A 452 16.34 14.59 -10.22
CA PRO A 452 15.38 13.52 -10.35
C PRO A 452 15.35 12.66 -9.08
N ARG A 453 14.14 12.46 -8.52
CA ARG A 453 13.90 11.62 -7.34
C ARG A 453 12.77 10.64 -7.60
N GLY A 454 12.97 9.37 -7.23
CA GLY A 454 11.95 8.35 -7.38
C GLY A 454 11.40 8.29 -8.82
N ARG A 455 10.13 8.69 -9.02
CA ARG A 455 9.49 8.80 -10.34
C ARG A 455 9.50 10.23 -10.90
N ALA A 456 9.70 11.25 -10.06
CA ALA A 456 9.68 12.66 -10.43
C ALA A 456 11.01 13.12 -11.08
N LEU A 457 10.93 14.09 -11.99
CA LEU A 457 12.10 14.71 -12.65
C LEU A 457 12.58 15.94 -11.88
N GLY A 458 11.65 16.68 -11.27
CA GLY A 458 11.86 17.72 -10.27
C GLY A 458 10.68 17.74 -9.30
N TYR A 459 10.69 18.66 -8.34
CA TYR A 459 9.48 19.02 -7.60
C TYR A 459 9.61 20.40 -6.93
N THR A 460 8.45 21.00 -6.71
CA THR A 460 8.25 22.25 -5.97
C THR A 460 7.56 21.95 -4.65
N MET A 461 8.13 22.45 -3.55
CA MET A 461 7.63 22.22 -2.19
C MET A 461 6.95 23.47 -1.66
N VAL A 462 5.63 23.37 -1.49
CA VAL A 462 4.75 24.36 -0.86
C VAL A 462 4.39 23.83 0.53
N VAL A 463 4.69 24.59 1.59
CA VAL A 463 4.54 24.13 2.97
C VAL A 463 3.57 25.04 3.73
N PRO A 464 2.48 24.50 4.30
CA PRO A 464 1.56 25.26 5.12
C PRO A 464 2.23 25.88 6.34
N LEU A 465 1.87 27.13 6.66
CA LEU A 465 2.32 27.79 7.89
C LEU A 465 1.59 27.26 9.13
N GLU A 466 0.35 26.82 8.95
CA GLU A 466 -0.53 26.32 10.00
C GLU A 466 -1.25 25.06 9.51
N ASP A 467 -1.50 24.11 10.40
CA ASP A 467 -2.30 22.92 10.08
C ASP A 467 -3.78 23.33 9.97
N LYS A 468 -4.32 23.29 8.74
CA LYS A 468 -5.72 23.64 8.45
C LYS A 468 -6.60 22.38 8.38
N TYR A 469 -7.76 22.42 9.01
CA TYR A 469 -8.76 21.34 8.94
C TYR A 469 -9.74 21.48 7.78
N SER A 470 -9.96 22.69 7.29
CA SER A 470 -10.90 22.98 6.19
C SER A 470 -10.25 23.89 5.16
N VAL A 471 -10.61 23.66 3.89
CA VAL A 471 -10.10 24.41 2.75
C VAL A 471 -11.26 25.10 2.06
N THR A 472 -11.12 26.39 1.80
CA THR A 472 -12.13 27.22 1.14
C THR A 472 -12.16 26.97 -0.37
N ARG A 473 -13.25 27.36 -1.02
CA ARG A 473 -13.38 27.24 -2.49
C ARG A 473 -12.25 27.96 -3.24
N ASN A 474 -11.86 29.16 -2.78
CA ASN A 474 -10.80 29.93 -3.44
C ASN A 474 -9.42 29.30 -3.27
N GLU A 475 -9.14 28.71 -2.10
CA GLU A 475 -7.92 27.92 -1.89
C GLU A 475 -7.88 26.68 -2.80
N LEU A 476 -9.00 25.98 -2.99
CA LEU A 476 -9.07 24.85 -3.93
C LEU A 476 -8.85 25.31 -5.38
N LEU A 477 -9.42 26.44 -5.79
CA LEU A 477 -9.14 27.02 -7.10
C LEU A 477 -7.66 27.41 -7.26
N ASP A 478 -7.05 27.99 -6.23
CA ASP A 478 -5.62 28.29 -6.21
C ASP A 478 -4.78 27.00 -6.34
N GLN A 479 -5.19 25.90 -5.71
CA GLN A 479 -4.55 24.60 -5.88
C GLN A 479 -4.68 24.04 -7.31
N LEU A 480 -5.82 24.25 -7.98
CA LEU A 480 -5.98 23.88 -9.39
C LEU A 480 -5.03 24.70 -10.28
N THR A 481 -4.96 26.01 -10.07
CA THR A 481 -4.09 26.91 -10.85
C THR A 481 -2.61 26.58 -10.59
N TYR A 482 -2.23 26.27 -9.36
CA TYR A 482 -0.90 25.76 -9.01
C TYR A 482 -0.56 24.48 -9.78
N ALA A 483 -1.46 23.49 -9.79
CA ALA A 483 -1.24 22.22 -10.48
C ALA A 483 -1.12 22.39 -12.00
N MET A 484 -1.76 23.42 -12.58
CA MET A 484 -1.65 23.71 -14.02
C MET A 484 -0.41 24.55 -14.39
N GLY A 485 0.27 25.13 -13.41
CA GLY A 485 1.40 26.03 -13.61
C GLY A 485 2.54 25.43 -14.44
N GLY A 486 2.99 24.21 -14.11
CA GLY A 486 4.09 23.56 -14.82
C GLY A 486 3.79 23.29 -16.30
N ARG A 487 2.60 22.77 -16.61
CA ARG A 487 2.16 22.54 -18.00
C ARG A 487 2.10 23.84 -18.80
N ILE A 488 1.53 24.89 -18.24
CA ILE A 488 1.40 26.17 -18.94
C ILE A 488 2.76 26.84 -19.14
N ALA A 489 3.70 26.69 -18.20
CA ALA A 489 5.06 27.15 -18.40
C ALA A 489 5.72 26.48 -19.61
N GLU A 490 5.53 25.17 -19.80
CA GLU A 490 6.00 24.46 -20.98
C GLU A 490 5.34 24.98 -22.28
N GLU A 491 4.02 25.19 -22.25
CA GLU A 491 3.26 25.68 -23.40
C GLU A 491 3.69 27.10 -23.83
N ILE A 492 3.93 27.99 -22.87
CA ILE A 492 4.34 29.38 -23.13
C ILE A 492 5.78 29.45 -23.66
N VAL A 493 6.68 28.60 -23.16
CA VAL A 493 8.12 28.69 -23.43
C VAL A 493 8.54 27.82 -24.62
N PHE A 494 8.05 26.58 -24.69
CA PHE A 494 8.45 25.58 -25.69
C PHE A 494 7.40 25.35 -26.77
N HIS A 495 6.16 25.80 -26.57
CA HIS A 495 5.04 25.61 -27.49
C HIS A 495 4.66 24.15 -27.77
N ASP A 496 5.26 23.20 -27.05
CA ASP A 496 4.99 21.77 -27.13
C ASP A 496 5.01 21.18 -25.72
N PRO A 497 3.84 20.87 -25.12
CA PRO A 497 3.76 20.36 -23.77
C PRO A 497 4.22 18.91 -23.69
N THR A 498 4.91 18.56 -22.61
CA THR A 498 5.43 17.22 -22.39
C THR A 498 4.44 16.31 -21.63
N THR A 499 4.79 15.03 -21.52
CA THR A 499 4.05 14.06 -20.70
C THR A 499 4.35 14.20 -19.20
N GLY A 500 5.26 15.11 -18.79
CA GLY A 500 5.66 15.33 -17.40
C GLY A 500 4.51 15.77 -16.50
N ALA A 501 3.58 16.56 -17.04
CA ALA A 501 2.44 17.13 -16.30
C ALA A 501 1.29 16.12 -15.99
N SER A 502 1.43 14.84 -16.35
CA SER A 502 0.35 13.86 -16.22
C SER A 502 -0.16 13.72 -14.78
N ASN A 503 0.73 13.75 -13.79
CA ASN A 503 0.37 13.61 -12.39
C ASN A 503 -0.36 14.86 -11.85
N ASP A 504 0.00 16.05 -12.32
CA ASP A 504 -0.61 17.30 -11.89
C ASP A 504 -2.01 17.45 -12.48
N ILE A 505 -2.19 17.03 -13.74
CA ILE A 505 -3.52 16.94 -14.36
C ILE A 505 -4.41 15.94 -13.63
N GLU A 506 -3.89 14.77 -13.26
CA GLU A 506 -4.65 13.77 -12.50
C GLU A 506 -5.11 14.33 -11.15
N LYS A 507 -4.19 14.95 -10.40
CA LYS A 507 -4.49 15.58 -9.10
C LYS A 507 -5.52 16.71 -9.23
N ALA A 508 -5.31 17.62 -10.17
CA ALA A 508 -6.24 18.73 -10.41
C ALA A 508 -7.63 18.22 -10.81
N THR A 509 -7.70 17.20 -11.68
CA THR A 509 -8.97 16.59 -12.10
C THR A 509 -9.69 15.94 -10.91
N LYS A 510 -8.97 15.23 -10.04
CA LYS A 510 -9.53 14.65 -8.81
C LYS A 510 -10.07 15.74 -7.87
N THR A 511 -9.31 16.80 -7.64
CA THR A 511 -9.73 17.93 -6.79
C THR A 511 -10.96 18.63 -7.37
N ALA A 512 -10.95 18.96 -8.68
CA ALA A 512 -12.08 19.59 -9.35
C ALA A 512 -13.34 18.71 -9.31
N ARG A 513 -13.20 17.39 -9.47
CA ARG A 513 -14.31 16.45 -9.31
C ARG A 513 -14.86 16.46 -7.88
N LYS A 514 -13.99 16.37 -6.84
CA LYS A 514 -14.40 16.45 -5.43
C LYS A 514 -15.10 17.77 -5.09
N MET A 515 -14.65 18.89 -5.65
CA MET A 515 -15.33 20.19 -5.50
C MET A 515 -16.80 20.12 -5.92
N ILE A 516 -17.11 19.39 -6.98
CA ILE A 516 -18.46 19.28 -7.54
C ILE A 516 -19.26 18.17 -6.87
N THR A 517 -18.68 16.98 -6.71
CA THR A 517 -19.40 15.77 -6.27
C THR A 517 -19.46 15.59 -4.76
N GLU A 518 -18.47 16.09 -4.01
CA GLU A 518 -18.38 15.88 -2.55
C GLU A 518 -18.63 17.16 -1.77
N TYR A 519 -18.04 18.27 -2.20
CA TYR A 519 -18.10 19.55 -1.47
C TYR A 519 -19.26 20.45 -1.87
N GLY A 520 -19.97 20.13 -2.97
CA GLY A 520 -21.13 20.89 -3.41
C GLY A 520 -20.80 22.33 -3.84
N MET A 521 -19.62 22.56 -4.40
CA MET A 521 -19.10 23.88 -4.80
C MET A 521 -19.44 24.26 -6.26
N SER A 522 -20.54 23.72 -6.80
CA SER A 522 -21.10 24.07 -8.11
C SER A 522 -22.50 24.64 -7.97
N ASN A 523 -22.80 25.70 -8.74
CA ASN A 523 -24.12 26.31 -8.78
C ASN A 523 -25.13 25.44 -9.55
N THR A 524 -24.64 24.69 -10.55
CA THR A 524 -25.47 23.88 -11.44
C THR A 524 -25.89 22.57 -10.77
N VAL A 525 -24.94 21.89 -10.11
CA VAL A 525 -25.20 20.64 -9.38
C VAL A 525 -25.81 20.91 -8.00
N GLY A 526 -25.35 21.97 -7.34
CA GLY A 526 -25.78 22.36 -6.00
C GLY A 526 -25.03 21.66 -4.87
N ALA A 527 -25.46 21.93 -3.65
CA ALA A 527 -24.86 21.40 -2.42
C ALA A 527 -25.36 19.97 -2.10
N ILE A 528 -25.12 19.03 -3.02
CA ILE A 528 -25.47 17.62 -2.87
C ILE A 528 -24.22 16.76 -2.97
N LYS A 529 -24.16 15.68 -2.18
CA LYS A 529 -23.11 14.68 -2.29
C LYS A 529 -23.53 13.63 -3.32
N LEU A 530 -22.76 13.51 -4.39
CA LEU A 530 -22.95 12.56 -5.49
C LEU A 530 -21.85 11.50 -5.45
N GLY A 531 -22.22 10.28 -5.10
CA GLY A 531 -21.27 9.19 -4.88
C GLY A 531 -20.97 8.93 -3.40
N ASP A 532 -20.72 7.67 -3.08
CA ASP A 532 -20.01 7.30 -1.86
C ASP A 532 -18.51 7.47 -2.18
N GLY A 533 -17.75 8.14 -1.29
CA GLY A 533 -16.38 8.57 -1.56
C GLY A 533 -15.39 7.42 -1.83
N GLU A 534 -14.09 7.71 -1.84
CA GLU A 534 -12.93 6.81 -2.15
C GLU A 534 -12.85 5.46 -1.38
N GLY A 535 -13.88 5.04 -0.65
CA GLY A 535 -14.04 3.72 0.00
C GLY A 535 -14.69 2.63 -0.87
N GLU A 536 -14.92 2.85 -2.16
CA GLU A 536 -15.45 1.79 -3.03
C GLU A 536 -14.53 0.57 -3.04
N SER A 537 -15.07 -0.54 -2.55
CA SER A 537 -14.56 -1.88 -2.83
C SER A 537 -14.33 -2.00 -4.34
N PRO A 538 -13.24 -2.66 -4.83
CA PRO A 538 -13.06 -2.96 -6.25
C PRO A 538 -14.26 -3.67 -6.90
N TYR A 539 -15.18 -4.19 -6.09
CA TYR A 539 -16.45 -4.80 -6.49
C TYR A 539 -17.61 -3.82 -6.75
N ALA A 540 -17.55 -2.58 -6.25
CA ALA A 540 -18.59 -1.57 -6.45
C ALA A 540 -18.58 -0.98 -7.88
N GLN A 541 -17.48 -1.13 -8.62
CA GLN A 541 -17.38 -0.81 -10.05
C GLN A 541 -18.42 -1.57 -10.92
N SER A 542 -19.09 -2.59 -10.38
CA SER A 542 -20.16 -3.34 -11.07
C SER A 542 -21.51 -2.63 -11.07
N HIS A 543 -21.76 -1.67 -10.18
CA HIS A 543 -22.98 -0.87 -10.17
C HIS A 543 -22.56 0.54 -10.59
N GLY A 544 -22.93 0.95 -11.80
CA GLY A 544 -22.53 2.26 -12.35
C GLY A 544 -22.80 3.43 -11.39
N ALA A 545 -22.25 4.60 -11.72
CA ALA A 545 -22.35 5.79 -10.87
C ALA A 545 -23.78 6.00 -10.32
N PRO A 546 -23.95 6.38 -9.04
CA PRO A 546 -25.26 6.45 -8.38
C PRO A 546 -26.16 7.60 -8.86
N TYR A 547 -25.84 8.20 -10.01
CA TYR A 547 -26.53 9.31 -10.65
C TYR A 547 -26.70 9.05 -12.15
N SER A 548 -27.66 9.74 -12.77
CA SER A 548 -27.99 9.56 -14.19
C SER A 548 -26.86 10.01 -15.12
N ASP A 549 -26.81 9.46 -16.34
CA ASP A 549 -25.87 9.89 -17.39
C ASP A 549 -25.96 11.39 -17.70
N GLY A 550 -27.17 11.96 -17.60
CA GLY A 550 -27.37 13.41 -17.75
C GLY A 550 -26.64 14.21 -16.67
N THR A 551 -26.66 13.73 -15.42
CA THR A 551 -25.93 14.35 -14.30
C THR A 551 -24.42 14.17 -14.49
N ALA A 552 -23.99 12.99 -14.95
CA ALA A 552 -22.58 12.72 -15.26
C ALA A 552 -22.02 13.72 -16.29
N SER A 553 -22.76 13.95 -17.39
CA SER A 553 -22.36 14.93 -18.42
C SER A 553 -22.26 16.36 -17.88
N VAL A 554 -23.15 16.76 -16.96
CA VAL A 554 -23.09 18.07 -16.31
C VAL A 554 -21.86 18.18 -15.42
N ILE A 555 -21.57 17.14 -14.61
CA ILE A 555 -20.38 17.10 -13.76
C ILE A 555 -19.12 17.23 -14.61
N ASP A 556 -19.00 16.45 -15.69
CA ASP A 556 -17.80 16.46 -16.53
C ASP A 556 -17.57 17.83 -17.18
N ARG A 557 -18.65 18.51 -17.60
CA ARG A 557 -18.57 19.88 -18.15
C ARG A 557 -18.12 20.90 -17.11
N GLU A 558 -18.64 20.81 -15.89
CA GLU A 558 -18.26 21.70 -14.79
C GLU A 558 -16.80 21.46 -14.37
N VAL A 559 -16.36 20.19 -14.31
CA VAL A 559 -14.95 19.84 -14.06
C VAL A 559 -14.06 20.45 -15.14
N GLN A 560 -14.42 20.25 -16.42
CA GLN A 560 -13.67 20.82 -17.53
C GLN A 560 -13.57 22.35 -17.41
N GLN A 561 -14.68 23.03 -17.10
CA GLN A 561 -14.69 24.48 -16.96
C GLN A 561 -13.81 24.98 -15.80
N LEU A 562 -13.79 24.27 -14.66
CA LEU A 562 -12.88 24.60 -13.56
C LEU A 562 -11.42 24.49 -13.97
N LEU A 563 -11.05 23.43 -14.69
CA LEU A 563 -9.68 23.20 -15.15
C LEU A 563 -9.27 24.20 -16.25
N GLU A 564 -10.16 24.53 -17.18
CA GLU A 564 -9.93 25.56 -18.21
C GLU A 564 -9.70 26.94 -17.58
N ASN A 565 -10.50 27.31 -16.58
CA ASN A 565 -10.29 28.55 -15.84
C ASN A 565 -8.94 28.56 -15.10
N ALA A 566 -8.57 27.45 -14.47
CA ALA A 566 -7.28 27.31 -13.80
C ALA A 566 -6.10 27.41 -14.78
N LEU A 567 -6.20 26.79 -15.96
CA LEU A 567 -5.22 26.93 -17.05
C LEU A 567 -5.10 28.39 -17.50
N GLN A 568 -6.23 29.07 -17.70
CA GLN A 568 -6.26 30.47 -18.11
C GLN A 568 -5.63 31.40 -17.07
N GLU A 569 -5.91 31.18 -15.78
CA GLU A 569 -5.29 31.94 -14.70
C GLU A 569 -3.79 31.70 -14.61
N ALA A 570 -3.34 30.44 -14.71
CA ALA A 570 -1.93 30.10 -14.75
C ALA A 570 -1.23 30.79 -15.94
N TRP A 571 -1.88 30.84 -17.10
CA TRP A 571 -1.37 31.53 -18.28
C TRP A 571 -1.23 33.04 -18.07
N ILE A 572 -2.22 33.68 -17.42
CA ILE A 572 -2.15 35.12 -17.08
C ILE A 572 -0.98 35.38 -16.12
N ILE A 573 -0.87 34.58 -15.06
CA ILE A 573 0.17 34.72 -14.03
C ILE A 573 1.56 34.59 -14.65
N LEU A 574 1.78 33.53 -15.43
CA LEU A 574 3.10 33.23 -15.99
C LEU A 574 3.51 34.22 -17.08
N ASN A 575 2.58 34.76 -17.86
CA ASN A 575 2.92 35.81 -18.82
C ASN A 575 3.27 37.15 -18.16
N ARG A 576 2.53 37.56 -17.12
CA ARG A 576 2.84 38.78 -16.35
C ARG A 576 4.21 38.68 -15.66
N ASN A 577 4.51 37.49 -15.14
CA ASN A 577 5.74 37.23 -14.39
C ASN A 577 6.82 36.49 -15.21
N ARG A 578 6.77 36.56 -16.54
CA ARG A 578 7.66 35.79 -17.43
C ARG A 578 9.15 36.03 -17.15
N HIS A 579 9.51 37.27 -16.88
CA HIS A 579 10.88 37.65 -16.53
C HIS A 579 11.38 36.99 -15.23
N ILE A 580 10.50 36.82 -14.24
CA ILE A 580 10.81 36.10 -12.99
C ILE A 580 10.96 34.61 -13.27
N LEU A 581 10.07 34.03 -14.09
CA LEU A 581 10.16 32.63 -14.51
C LEU A 581 11.49 32.33 -15.23
N ASP A 582 11.89 33.16 -16.19
CA ASP A 582 13.15 33.00 -16.93
C ASP A 582 14.37 33.13 -16.00
N SER A 583 14.36 34.10 -15.08
CA SER A 583 15.45 34.26 -14.08
C SER A 583 15.52 33.07 -13.12
N LEU A 584 14.37 32.56 -12.69
CA LEU A 584 14.29 31.40 -11.80
C LEU A 584 14.80 30.14 -12.50
N ALA A 585 14.37 29.90 -13.75
CA ALA A 585 14.83 28.75 -14.54
C ALA A 585 16.34 28.80 -14.78
N ALA A 586 16.91 29.97 -15.11
CA ALA A 586 18.35 30.14 -15.27
C ALA A 586 19.12 29.80 -13.99
N GLU A 587 18.65 30.28 -12.83
CA GLU A 587 19.31 29.99 -11.56
C GLU A 587 19.15 28.52 -11.14
N LEU A 588 18.02 27.88 -11.45
CA LEU A 588 17.81 26.44 -11.24
C LEU A 588 18.77 25.59 -12.09
N LEU A 589 19.11 26.01 -13.30
CA LEU A 589 20.08 25.30 -14.13
C LEU A 589 21.51 25.39 -13.57
N GLU A 590 21.84 26.47 -12.87
CA GLU A 590 23.16 26.64 -12.23
C GLU A 590 23.26 25.90 -10.89
N LYS A 591 22.24 26.03 -10.03
CA LYS A 591 22.28 25.55 -8.64
C LYS A 591 21.55 24.24 -8.39
N GLU A 592 20.72 23.80 -9.34
CA GLU A 592 19.88 22.58 -9.32
C GLU A 592 18.80 22.53 -8.21
N THR A 593 19.00 23.27 -7.11
CA THR A 593 18.07 23.37 -5.98
C THR A 593 18.13 24.77 -5.38
N LEU A 594 16.96 25.35 -5.11
CA LEU A 594 16.80 26.65 -4.44
C LEU A 594 15.96 26.48 -3.19
N GLY A 595 16.37 27.14 -2.10
CA GLY A 595 15.67 27.15 -0.82
C GLY A 595 14.94 28.47 -0.56
N HIS A 596 14.12 28.49 0.48
CA HIS A 596 13.20 29.57 0.85
C HIS A 596 13.82 30.97 0.83
N GLU A 597 14.97 31.19 1.47
CA GLU A 597 15.61 32.51 1.54
C GLU A 597 15.87 33.11 0.15
N ARG A 598 16.36 32.28 -0.78
CA ARG A 598 16.64 32.72 -2.15
C ARG A 598 15.35 32.90 -2.96
N LEU A 599 14.35 32.05 -2.73
CA LEU A 599 13.06 32.16 -3.39
C LEU A 599 12.31 33.43 -2.98
N ASP A 600 12.38 33.82 -1.71
CA ASP A 600 11.79 35.07 -1.22
C ASP A 600 12.39 36.29 -1.91
N GLU A 601 13.71 36.29 -2.16
CA GLU A 601 14.38 37.35 -2.93
C GLU A 601 13.90 37.40 -4.38
N ILE A 602 13.74 36.24 -5.04
CA ILE A 602 13.28 36.15 -6.43
C ILE A 602 11.82 36.59 -6.55
N PHE A 603 10.98 36.21 -5.59
CA PHE A 603 9.54 36.50 -5.60
C PHE A 603 9.17 37.85 -4.99
N ALA A 604 10.13 38.63 -4.49
CA ALA A 604 9.89 39.95 -3.88
C ALA A 604 9.09 40.91 -4.78
N ASN A 605 9.28 40.84 -6.10
CA ASN A 605 8.63 41.71 -7.09
C ASN A 605 7.54 40.99 -7.91
N ILE A 606 6.99 39.89 -7.41
CA ILE A 606 5.97 39.13 -8.15
C ILE A 606 4.66 39.91 -8.28
N GLU A 607 4.12 39.98 -9.49
CA GLU A 607 2.80 40.56 -9.73
C GLU A 607 1.73 39.52 -9.38
N LYS A 608 1.02 39.77 -8.28
CA LYS A 608 -0.08 38.91 -7.83
C LYS A 608 -1.32 39.08 -8.69
N LEU A 609 -2.09 37.99 -8.83
CA LEU A 609 -3.41 38.03 -9.46
C LEU A 609 -4.38 38.86 -8.59
N PRO A 610 -5.27 39.68 -9.17
CA PRO A 610 -6.34 40.31 -8.38
C PRO A 610 -7.17 39.25 -7.64
N PRO A 611 -7.68 39.56 -6.43
CA PRO A 611 -8.59 38.66 -5.72
C PRO A 611 -9.79 38.29 -6.59
N ARG A 612 -10.15 37.00 -6.60
CA ARG A 612 -11.34 36.54 -7.35
C ARG A 612 -12.60 37.19 -6.81
N GLU A 613 -13.57 37.39 -7.71
CA GLU A 613 -14.89 37.84 -7.32
C GLU A 613 -15.54 36.88 -6.33
N GLN A 614 -16.36 37.44 -5.45
CA GLN A 614 -17.03 36.66 -4.43
C GLN A 614 -18.00 35.67 -5.06
N TRP A 615 -17.78 34.37 -4.79
CA TRP A 615 -18.64 33.32 -5.29
C TRP A 615 -19.98 33.30 -4.53
N LEU A 616 -21.07 33.24 -5.28
CA LEU A 616 -22.42 33.06 -4.77
C LEU A 616 -22.95 31.69 -5.20
N SER A 617 -23.43 30.91 -4.22
CA SER A 617 -24.09 29.61 -4.46
C SER A 617 -25.36 29.70 -5.31
N SER A 618 -26.00 30.88 -5.31
CA SER A 618 -27.15 31.21 -6.13
C SER A 618 -27.19 32.73 -6.28
N PRO A 619 -27.55 33.25 -7.48
CA PRO A 619 -27.77 34.69 -7.67
C PRO A 619 -28.82 35.28 -6.73
N GLU A 620 -29.75 34.45 -6.23
CA GLU A 620 -30.83 34.85 -5.32
C GLU A 620 -30.40 34.90 -3.85
N ARG A 621 -29.16 34.52 -3.52
CA ARG A 621 -28.61 34.50 -2.16
C ARG A 621 -27.46 35.51 -2.04
N PRO A 622 -27.76 36.80 -1.85
CA PRO A 622 -26.73 37.83 -1.76
C PRO A 622 -25.92 37.72 -0.47
N VAL A 623 -24.77 38.38 -0.48
CA VAL A 623 -23.87 38.49 0.68
C VAL A 623 -24.57 39.25 1.79
N SER A 624 -24.40 38.81 3.04
CA SER A 624 -24.89 39.56 4.19
C SER A 624 -24.00 40.77 4.47
N ASP A 625 -24.60 41.95 4.65
CA ASP A 625 -23.89 43.18 5.06
C ASP A 625 -23.39 43.14 6.52
N LYS A 626 -23.80 42.13 7.29
CA LYS A 626 -23.38 41.96 8.68
C LYS A 626 -22.04 41.22 8.72
N PRO A 627 -21.00 41.80 9.34
CA PRO A 627 -19.71 41.13 9.44
C PRO A 627 -19.80 39.89 10.37
N PRO A 628 -18.85 38.95 10.25
CA PRO A 628 -18.72 37.86 11.21
C PRO A 628 -18.49 38.40 12.63
N VAL A 629 -18.87 37.62 13.63
CA VAL A 629 -18.62 37.97 15.04
C VAL A 629 -17.11 38.13 15.24
N GLN A 630 -16.69 39.21 15.90
CA GLN A 630 -15.29 39.45 16.20
C GLN A 630 -14.78 38.36 17.15
N LEU A 631 -13.70 37.68 16.75
CA LEU A 631 -12.99 36.77 17.63
C LEU A 631 -12.45 37.56 18.82
N LYS A 632 -12.76 37.11 20.04
CA LYS A 632 -12.02 37.60 21.21
C LYS A 632 -10.57 37.15 21.01
N PRO A 633 -9.57 38.03 21.22
CA PRO A 633 -8.17 37.64 21.08
C PRO A 633 -7.92 36.40 21.96
N HIS A 634 -7.36 35.35 21.35
CA HIS A 634 -7.00 34.13 22.07
C HIS A 634 -6.08 34.52 23.23
N LEU A 635 -6.47 34.16 24.46
CA LEU A 635 -5.53 34.19 25.58
C LEU A 635 -4.36 33.29 25.19
N PRO A 636 -3.10 33.76 25.29
CA PRO A 636 -1.95 32.93 25.00
C PRO A 636 -2.03 31.66 25.85
N VAL A 637 -1.85 30.50 25.20
CA VAL A 637 -1.99 29.15 25.77
C VAL A 637 -1.05 28.91 26.97
N ASP A 638 -0.08 29.80 27.20
CA ASP A 638 0.86 29.76 28.32
C ASP A 638 0.24 29.99 29.71
N GLU A 639 -0.99 30.51 29.83
CA GLU A 639 -1.60 30.75 31.15
C GLU A 639 -2.40 29.55 31.71
N LEU A 640 -2.77 28.56 30.89
CA LEU A 640 -3.43 27.33 31.37
C LEU A 640 -2.45 26.31 31.97
N GLY A 641 -1.14 26.47 31.73
CA GLY A 641 -0.08 25.62 32.31
C GLY A 641 0.51 26.10 33.63
N ARG A 642 0.09 27.25 34.18
CA ARG A 642 0.60 27.82 35.45
C ARG A 642 -0.47 27.96 36.55
N GLY A 643 -1.52 27.14 36.47
CA GLY A 643 -2.65 27.14 37.40
C GLY A 643 -2.71 25.96 38.38
N SER A 644 -1.60 25.28 38.68
CA SER A 644 -1.57 24.21 39.70
C SER A 644 -0.38 24.38 40.63
N GLY A 645 -0.53 25.26 41.64
CA GLY A 645 0.59 25.48 42.56
C GLY A 645 0.44 26.45 43.72
N HIS A 646 -0.73 26.64 44.34
CA HIS A 646 -0.76 27.00 45.77
C HIS A 646 -2.15 26.84 46.41
N PHE A 647 -2.35 25.72 47.13
CA PHE A 647 -3.21 25.74 48.30
C PHE A 647 -2.37 26.26 49.47
N GLY A 648 -2.66 27.49 49.93
CA GLY A 648 -2.11 28.08 51.14
C GLY A 648 -3.14 29.06 51.71
N GLY A 649 -3.68 28.74 52.89
CA GLY A 649 -4.96 29.24 53.39
C GLY A 649 -5.04 30.71 53.78
N GLY A 650 -6.27 31.18 53.96
CA GLY A 650 -6.55 32.52 54.48
C GLY A 650 -8.03 32.89 54.45
N SER A 651 -8.73 32.55 55.54
CA SER A 651 -9.92 33.19 56.12
C SER A 651 -11.00 33.76 55.20
N ALA A 652 -12.20 33.18 55.36
CA ALA A 652 -13.47 33.80 55.05
C ALA A 652 -13.56 35.25 55.56
N ASN A 653 -14.09 36.14 54.73
CA ASN A 653 -14.95 37.20 55.23
C ASN A 653 -16.10 37.45 54.26
N ASN A 654 -17.28 37.32 54.86
CA ASN A 654 -18.61 37.46 54.33
C ASN A 654 -18.94 38.96 54.22
N THR A 655 -19.43 39.45 53.08
CA THR A 655 -20.49 40.50 53.07
C THR A 655 -21.13 40.64 51.69
N ARG A 656 -22.42 40.30 51.69
CA ARG A 656 -23.55 40.79 50.89
C ARG A 656 -23.35 42.04 50.01
N ALA A 657 -23.92 41.91 48.80
CA ALA A 657 -24.88 42.80 48.14
C ALA A 657 -24.67 44.32 48.19
N GLU A 658 -24.61 44.93 47.00
CA GLU A 658 -25.75 45.66 46.41
C GLU A 658 -25.76 45.49 44.89
#